data_AF-A0A8C9SRU1-F1
#
_entry.id   AF-A0A8C9SRU1-F1
#
_cell.length_a   1.000
_cell.length_b   1.000
_cell.length_c   1.000
_cell.angle_alpha   90.00
_cell.angle_beta   90.00
_cell.angle_gamma   90.00
#
_symmetry.space_group_name_H-M   'P 1'
#
loop_
_entity.id
_entity.type
_entity.pdbx_description
1 polymer ?
#
loop_
_entity_poly.entity_id
_entity_poly.type
_entity_poly.pdbx_seq_one_letter_code
_entity_poly.pdbx_strand_id
1 'polypeptide(L)'
;MITSFLLARQGALEGPAVFPSYSEWFKMSFGSASGYHGNSKKSIVFLLKFLSDLVPFDPPQYLKVHILYPPYVPVKHRTLLQEYVSLAKTRLADLKVSVDGMGLYEDLSGAAAPVQCQAKQDVDKAVSLFESTGKISTAVMEASIFRRPYFLSRFLPVLLTPRALPAKPDIRMAFIESLRKAEKIPSALYSNYIQACQRERERHRPEERGVVEVSADRQPLERLQDELQDLRHLLLTPGAEEVSAQLARISEALTVLVPEGVDEPLRQTIMEFHVDPPTTSDLENKVINSVLVGFCQIFMDASKINPPNRQGPWASHFVAMLLGHKKLLMSLLHRLKDLLCNQGASLSAAHILGLAVFFVHLHQCRAICPLVLSDSTPCSEALAAALPCSTGADMSFCLRFCVAAVCYALCRSDSSPDRVHDYVPSSLCKKLLYLVSRLLPGTRTVLEGGGVQSADEGTQEEKEAGRGMWRNITDPLASWKSSVVALWRQPCFLALQTLPDYQLSFAEWVKAELRVQRSTDILSDPERQEYQQWVCQQQYLSVPLNQGGCAGDIRQACSHIFHAIMEFYTCTQTVQTTRCGPPEADSCLPDIVSRLQELVYELEMNRAFRRDEEDQRSFILDVISEKCSVTSESLAVSSELELQQTMHIWSRVVVALPPTVLLSVRSLGDKRRLDLRAFAEHINQRHRNVCVPAGRLPYDITAHFLKGVLTVSLRCDHPSQAVNKLLSRMHQQCPLLLVSVGVWWSRLCPVLLSLWTRLSGGPLPESLQRVADCCAWACSAVKGEVVPPPAVPALLLAACLHHAGKGQRKQCSTRRTLEQLGQLQEQHGLFPVFLLFFWVTDLLSTFLQLQKEDAEPAREHCMEILGYLCDTADWLLLFHPPGPEQGWYNTLAEVTTDGTTRLMPLAFYSLVPKLDTQVLGKMLKVPGFLLTALHSYSALTRLFLDGQTPLPDSSSEQADPLQILSQAKQFLLRTISLSPQTHFSENSSQLKDACGDLDPEVSSAVSSRLSQHDFSEEPDFL
;
A
#
# COMPACT_ATOMS: atom_id res chain seq x y z
N MET A 1 -16.41 -35.72 -9.66
CA MET A 1 -16.91 -34.55 -10.43
C MET A 1 -18.11 -33.89 -9.73
N ILE A 2 -19.19 -34.61 -9.40
CA ILE A 2 -20.33 -34.01 -8.68
C ILE A 2 -19.92 -33.44 -7.33
N THR A 3 -19.25 -34.25 -6.48
CA THR A 3 -18.77 -33.83 -5.15
C THR A 3 -17.80 -32.65 -5.24
N SER A 4 -16.94 -32.60 -6.26
CA SER A 4 -15.99 -31.50 -6.45
C SER A 4 -16.67 -30.20 -6.85
N PHE A 5 -17.74 -30.23 -7.67
CA PHE A 5 -18.53 -29.03 -7.97
C PHE A 5 -19.28 -28.52 -6.74
N LEU A 6 -19.82 -29.43 -5.91
CA LEU A 6 -20.50 -29.04 -4.66
C LEU A 6 -19.52 -28.42 -3.65
N LEU A 7 -18.36 -29.05 -3.44
CA LEU A 7 -17.31 -28.52 -2.55
C LEU A 7 -16.73 -27.20 -3.07
N ALA A 8 -16.51 -27.06 -4.38
CA ALA A 8 -16.01 -25.82 -4.97
C ALA A 8 -17.03 -24.68 -4.84
N ARG A 9 -18.33 -24.96 -5.01
CA ARG A 9 -19.39 -23.97 -4.81
C ARG A 9 -19.52 -23.56 -3.35
N GLN A 10 -19.44 -24.52 -2.43
CA GLN A 10 -19.48 -24.22 -0.98
C GLN A 10 -18.26 -23.43 -0.55
N GLY A 11 -17.05 -23.85 -0.97
CA GLY A 11 -15.81 -23.15 -0.65
C GLY A 11 -15.78 -21.72 -1.21
N ALA A 12 -16.28 -21.51 -2.43
CA ALA A 12 -16.35 -20.18 -3.02
C ALA A 12 -17.27 -19.20 -2.27
N LEU A 13 -18.19 -19.68 -1.42
CA LEU A 13 -19.04 -18.83 -0.58
C LEU A 13 -18.33 -18.38 0.71
N GLU A 14 -17.31 -19.11 1.17
CA GLU A 14 -16.54 -18.78 2.39
C GLU A 14 -15.48 -17.68 2.14
N GLY A 15 -15.28 -17.27 0.88
CA GLY A 15 -14.39 -16.19 0.47
C GLY A 15 -12.99 -16.64 0.01
N PRO A 16 -12.23 -15.73 -0.64
CA PRO A 16 -10.96 -16.04 -1.31
C PRO A 16 -9.85 -16.51 -0.37
N ALA A 17 -9.96 -16.25 0.94
CA ALA A 17 -9.03 -16.71 1.96
C ALA A 17 -9.10 -18.23 2.21
N VAL A 18 -10.22 -18.88 1.89
CA VAL A 18 -10.43 -20.32 2.14
C VAL A 18 -10.41 -21.13 0.84
N PHE A 19 -10.97 -20.57 -0.24
CA PHE A 19 -11.04 -21.23 -1.54
C PHE A 19 -11.11 -20.20 -2.66
N PRO A 20 -10.44 -20.41 -3.82
CA PRO A 20 -10.52 -19.49 -4.95
C PRO A 20 -11.96 -19.30 -5.44
N SER A 21 -12.23 -18.19 -6.11
CA SER A 21 -13.55 -17.92 -6.66
C SER A 21 -13.99 -19.06 -7.60
N TYR A 22 -15.30 -19.32 -7.69
CA TYR A 22 -15.81 -20.38 -8.56
C TYR A 22 -15.39 -20.18 -10.03
N SER A 23 -15.28 -18.92 -10.49
CA SER A 23 -14.81 -18.56 -11.82
C SER A 23 -13.34 -18.94 -12.06
N GLU A 24 -12.45 -18.62 -11.11
CA GLU A 24 -11.03 -18.98 -11.20
C GLU A 24 -10.83 -20.49 -11.11
N TRP A 25 -11.50 -21.15 -10.15
CA TRP A 25 -11.44 -22.60 -10.04
C TRP A 25 -11.92 -23.29 -11.34
N PHE A 26 -13.03 -22.83 -11.91
CA PHE A 26 -13.57 -23.39 -13.15
C PHE A 26 -12.63 -23.15 -14.35
N LYS A 27 -12.06 -21.94 -14.47
CA LYS A 27 -11.09 -21.58 -15.51
C LYS A 27 -9.81 -22.41 -15.40
N MET A 28 -9.28 -22.60 -14.20
CA MET A 28 -8.07 -23.42 -13.96
C MET A 28 -8.34 -24.90 -14.22
N SER A 29 -9.51 -25.41 -13.82
CA SER A 29 -9.84 -26.84 -13.92
C SER A 29 -10.24 -27.26 -15.34
N PHE A 30 -10.89 -26.38 -16.09
CA PHE A 30 -11.51 -26.71 -17.38
C PHE A 30 -11.10 -25.80 -18.55
N GLY A 31 -10.34 -24.72 -18.34
CA GLY A 31 -9.96 -23.78 -19.41
C GLY A 31 -8.76 -24.20 -20.27
N SER A 32 -8.02 -25.24 -19.87
CA SER A 32 -6.82 -25.73 -20.56
C SER A 32 -7.02 -27.11 -21.19
N ALA A 33 -6.24 -27.41 -22.24
CA ALA A 33 -6.11 -28.74 -22.82
C ALA A 33 -5.61 -29.80 -21.82
N SER A 34 -4.82 -29.38 -20.82
CA SER A 34 -4.34 -30.22 -19.72
C SER A 34 -5.37 -30.46 -18.61
N GLY A 35 -6.58 -29.88 -18.72
CA GLY A 35 -7.65 -30.06 -17.74
C GLY A 35 -8.18 -31.49 -17.68
N TYR A 36 -8.87 -31.84 -16.59
CA TYR A 36 -9.35 -33.21 -16.29
C TYR A 36 -10.25 -33.86 -17.36
N HIS A 37 -10.78 -33.05 -18.27
CA HIS A 37 -11.68 -33.45 -19.35
C HIS A 37 -11.00 -33.49 -20.72
N GLY A 38 -9.84 -32.83 -20.91
CA GLY A 38 -9.16 -32.70 -22.21
C GLY A 38 -8.55 -33.99 -22.75
N ASN A 39 -8.22 -34.94 -21.87
CA ASN A 39 -7.48 -36.16 -22.21
C ASN A 39 -8.33 -37.27 -22.87
N SER A 40 -9.68 -37.20 -22.84
CA SER A 40 -10.52 -38.24 -23.46
C SER A 40 -11.87 -37.72 -23.98
N LYS A 41 -12.30 -38.22 -25.15
CA LYS A 41 -13.63 -37.93 -25.71
C LYS A 41 -14.76 -38.31 -24.75
N LYS A 42 -14.62 -39.42 -24.01
CA LYS A 42 -15.63 -39.88 -23.03
C LYS A 42 -15.78 -38.86 -21.89
N SER A 43 -14.68 -38.28 -21.43
CA SER A 43 -14.65 -37.29 -20.35
C SER A 43 -15.28 -35.96 -20.78
N ILE A 44 -15.04 -35.51 -22.03
CA ILE A 44 -15.67 -34.31 -22.59
C ILE A 44 -17.19 -34.47 -22.70
N VAL A 45 -17.63 -35.60 -23.27
CA VAL A 45 -19.07 -35.89 -23.43
C VAL A 45 -19.74 -36.01 -22.05
N PHE A 46 -19.08 -36.64 -21.09
CA PHE A 46 -19.58 -36.74 -19.72
C PHE A 46 -19.70 -35.37 -19.05
N LEU A 47 -18.68 -34.52 -19.14
CA LEU A 47 -18.70 -33.17 -18.56
C LEU A 47 -19.80 -32.30 -19.17
N LEU A 48 -19.91 -32.26 -20.50
CA LEU A 48 -20.92 -31.42 -21.17
C LEU A 48 -22.33 -31.95 -20.92
N LYS A 49 -22.53 -33.27 -20.87
CA LYS A 49 -23.81 -33.85 -20.47
C LYS A 49 -24.17 -33.49 -19.02
N PHE A 50 -23.20 -33.62 -18.11
CA PHE A 50 -23.38 -33.25 -16.71
C PHE A 50 -23.73 -31.77 -16.53
N LEU A 51 -23.02 -30.86 -17.22
CA LEU A 51 -23.33 -29.43 -17.17
C LEU A 51 -24.70 -29.12 -17.77
N SER A 52 -25.08 -29.77 -18.88
CA SER A 52 -26.41 -29.64 -19.49
C SER A 52 -27.53 -30.10 -18.55
N ASP A 53 -27.34 -31.22 -17.85
CA ASP A 53 -28.30 -31.77 -16.89
C ASP A 53 -28.48 -30.83 -15.67
N LEU A 54 -27.46 -30.02 -15.34
CA LEU A 54 -27.50 -29.05 -14.24
C LEU A 54 -28.12 -27.69 -14.61
N VAL A 55 -28.20 -27.33 -15.89
CA VAL A 55 -28.73 -26.01 -16.33
C VAL A 55 -30.08 -25.63 -15.71
N PRO A 56 -31.06 -26.53 -15.54
CA PRO A 56 -32.35 -26.19 -14.93
C PRO A 56 -32.24 -25.74 -13.46
N PHE A 57 -31.26 -26.30 -12.74
CA PHE A 57 -31.10 -26.16 -11.29
C PHE A 57 -30.00 -25.16 -10.90
N ASP A 58 -29.12 -24.82 -11.83
CA ASP A 58 -27.99 -23.94 -11.56
C ASP A 58 -28.39 -22.47 -11.44
N PRO A 59 -27.94 -21.76 -10.39
CA PRO A 59 -28.05 -20.32 -10.28
C PRO A 59 -27.50 -19.57 -11.51
N PRO A 60 -28.06 -18.40 -11.86
CA PRO A 60 -27.64 -17.63 -13.04
C PRO A 60 -26.16 -17.21 -12.97
N GLN A 61 -25.59 -17.06 -11.78
CA GLN A 61 -24.19 -16.70 -11.56
C GLN A 61 -23.23 -17.77 -12.11
N TYR A 62 -23.53 -19.06 -11.93
CA TYR A 62 -22.68 -20.15 -12.43
C TYR A 62 -22.81 -20.36 -13.94
N LEU A 63 -24.03 -20.23 -14.47
CA LEU A 63 -24.28 -20.29 -15.92
C LEU A 63 -23.52 -19.18 -16.67
N LYS A 64 -23.43 -17.98 -16.10
CA LYS A 64 -22.61 -16.88 -16.65
C LYS A 64 -21.13 -17.25 -16.71
N VAL A 65 -20.58 -17.83 -15.64
CA VAL A 65 -19.18 -18.28 -15.60
C VAL A 65 -18.90 -19.29 -16.71
N HIS A 66 -19.78 -20.28 -16.91
CA HIS A 66 -19.60 -21.31 -17.94
C HIS A 66 -19.66 -20.75 -19.37
N ILE A 67 -20.39 -19.65 -19.60
CA ILE A 67 -20.45 -18.97 -20.90
C ILE A 67 -19.23 -18.07 -21.12
N LEU A 68 -18.76 -17.38 -20.08
CA LEU A 68 -17.62 -16.46 -20.15
C LEU A 68 -16.28 -17.19 -20.22
N TYR A 69 -16.15 -18.30 -19.51
CA TYR A 69 -14.97 -19.16 -19.48
C TYR A 69 -15.36 -20.58 -19.91
N PRO A 70 -15.70 -20.80 -21.18
CA PRO A 70 -16.13 -22.10 -21.65
C PRO A 70 -15.01 -23.15 -21.49
N PRO A 71 -15.36 -24.41 -21.17
CA PRO A 71 -14.37 -25.47 -21.06
C PRO A 71 -13.64 -25.68 -22.39
N TYR A 72 -12.37 -26.05 -22.33
CA TYR A 72 -11.56 -26.32 -23.51
C TYR A 72 -12.05 -27.58 -24.23
N VAL A 73 -12.53 -27.42 -25.47
CA VAL A 73 -13.02 -28.53 -26.28
C VAL A 73 -12.26 -28.55 -27.62
N PRO A 74 -11.62 -29.68 -28.00
CA PRO A 74 -10.97 -29.82 -29.30
C PRO A 74 -11.93 -29.52 -30.46
N VAL A 75 -11.40 -28.99 -31.56
CA VAL A 75 -12.18 -28.51 -32.73
C VAL A 75 -13.19 -29.55 -33.24
N LYS A 76 -12.87 -30.85 -33.14
CA LYS A 76 -13.71 -31.99 -33.55
C LYS A 76 -15.01 -32.16 -32.73
N HIS A 77 -15.12 -31.54 -31.55
CA HIS A 77 -16.25 -31.69 -30.63
C HIS A 77 -16.91 -30.35 -30.26
N ARG A 78 -16.58 -29.28 -30.99
CA ARG A 78 -17.06 -27.92 -30.74
C ARG A 78 -18.58 -27.78 -30.82
N THR A 79 -19.26 -28.65 -31.57
CA THR A 79 -20.73 -28.69 -31.67
C THR A 79 -21.39 -28.97 -30.32
N LEU A 80 -20.84 -29.89 -29.51
CA LEU A 80 -21.37 -30.21 -28.18
C LEU A 80 -21.27 -29.02 -27.21
N LEU A 81 -20.18 -28.24 -27.32
CA LEU A 81 -20.01 -27.02 -26.54
C LEU A 81 -21.01 -25.94 -26.97
N GLN A 82 -21.26 -25.81 -28.28
CA GLN A 82 -22.24 -24.85 -28.80
C GLN A 82 -23.67 -25.19 -28.37
N GLU A 83 -24.03 -26.48 -28.33
CA GLU A 83 -25.32 -26.96 -27.81
C GLU A 83 -25.50 -26.65 -26.32
N TYR A 84 -24.46 -26.84 -25.53
CA TYR A 84 -24.49 -26.47 -24.11
C TYR A 84 -24.57 -24.94 -23.91
N VAL A 85 -23.76 -24.16 -24.62
CA VAL A 85 -23.75 -22.70 -24.52
C VAL A 85 -25.09 -22.09 -24.98
N SER A 86 -25.74 -22.66 -26.01
CA SER A 86 -27.06 -22.22 -26.42
C SER A 86 -28.11 -22.53 -25.34
N LEU A 87 -28.07 -23.72 -24.73
CA LEU A 87 -28.95 -24.11 -23.63
C LEU A 87 -28.79 -23.17 -22.40
N ALA A 88 -27.55 -22.89 -22.00
CA ALA A 88 -27.26 -21.99 -20.88
C ALA A 88 -27.70 -20.54 -21.16
N LYS A 89 -27.50 -20.04 -22.39
CA LYS A 89 -27.98 -18.71 -22.80
C LYS A 89 -29.51 -18.62 -22.81
N THR A 90 -30.21 -19.64 -23.30
CA THR A 90 -31.67 -19.70 -23.26
C THR A 90 -32.18 -19.66 -21.82
N ARG A 91 -31.56 -20.43 -20.91
CA ARG A 91 -31.92 -20.40 -19.50
C ARG A 91 -31.71 -19.03 -18.85
N LEU A 92 -30.63 -18.33 -19.18
CA LEU A 92 -30.39 -16.97 -18.68
C LEU A 92 -31.40 -15.95 -19.24
N ALA A 93 -31.83 -16.13 -20.49
CA ALA A 93 -32.90 -15.33 -21.08
C ALA A 93 -34.25 -15.56 -20.39
N ASP A 94 -34.60 -16.83 -20.07
CA ASP A 94 -35.80 -17.17 -19.30
C ASP A 94 -35.80 -16.53 -17.90
N LEU A 95 -34.63 -16.46 -17.26
CA LEU A 95 -34.43 -15.82 -15.96
C LEU A 95 -34.37 -14.28 -16.03
N LYS A 96 -34.48 -13.67 -17.22
CA LYS A 96 -34.33 -12.23 -17.48
C LYS A 96 -33.00 -11.63 -17.01
N VAL A 97 -31.94 -12.43 -16.95
CA VAL A 97 -30.59 -11.98 -16.54
C VAL A 97 -29.70 -11.89 -17.78
N SER A 98 -29.21 -10.68 -18.10
CA SER A 98 -28.27 -10.51 -19.23
C SER A 98 -26.88 -11.06 -18.91
N VAL A 99 -26.27 -11.75 -19.87
CA VAL A 99 -24.88 -12.25 -19.80
C VAL A 99 -23.89 -11.07 -19.76
N ASP A 100 -24.22 -9.99 -20.47
CA ASP A 100 -23.41 -8.77 -20.58
C ASP A 100 -23.47 -7.86 -19.33
N GLY A 101 -24.12 -8.30 -18.24
CA GLY A 101 -24.25 -7.52 -17.00
C GLY A 101 -23.20 -7.80 -15.93
N MET A 102 -22.23 -8.69 -16.17
CA MET A 102 -21.18 -9.01 -15.20
C MET A 102 -20.01 -8.02 -15.31
N GLY A 103 -19.57 -7.48 -14.17
CA GLY A 103 -18.46 -6.54 -14.12
C GLY A 103 -17.12 -7.15 -14.52
N LEU A 104 -16.14 -6.29 -14.83
CA LEU A 104 -14.73 -6.67 -15.03
C LEU A 104 -14.08 -7.17 -13.73
N TYR A 105 -14.58 -6.71 -12.57
CA TYR A 105 -14.01 -6.97 -11.24
C TYR A 105 -15.07 -7.41 -10.20
N GLU A 106 -16.09 -8.15 -10.62
CA GLU A 106 -17.18 -8.60 -9.75
C GLU A 106 -16.79 -9.87 -8.95
N ASP A 107 -16.70 -9.74 -7.63
CA ASP A 107 -16.51 -10.87 -6.72
C ASP A 107 -17.85 -11.54 -6.41
N LEU A 108 -17.91 -12.86 -6.55
CA LEU A 108 -19.14 -13.66 -6.47
C LEU A 108 -19.63 -13.91 -5.02
N SER A 109 -19.18 -13.11 -4.04
CA SER A 109 -19.58 -13.20 -2.64
C SER A 109 -20.50 -12.02 -2.26
N GLY A 110 -21.82 -12.22 -2.44
CA GLY A 110 -22.86 -11.42 -1.80
C GLY A 110 -23.37 -10.17 -2.53
N ALA A 111 -24.71 -10.09 -2.65
CA ALA A 111 -25.54 -8.97 -3.10
C ALA A 111 -25.29 -8.43 -4.53
N ALA A 112 -26.19 -8.78 -5.46
CA ALA A 112 -26.25 -8.18 -6.79
C ALA A 112 -26.52 -6.67 -6.68
N ALA A 113 -25.48 -5.85 -6.85
CA ALA A 113 -25.63 -4.42 -7.05
C ALA A 113 -26.29 -4.16 -8.43
N PRO A 114 -27.07 -3.08 -8.59
CA PRO A 114 -27.69 -2.76 -9.88
C PRO A 114 -26.64 -2.53 -10.97
N VAL A 115 -26.92 -3.02 -12.19
CA VAL A 115 -26.00 -3.13 -13.35
C VAL A 115 -25.30 -1.82 -13.76
N GLN A 116 -25.87 -0.65 -13.45
CA GLN A 116 -25.23 0.66 -13.71
C GLN A 116 -24.12 1.02 -12.71
N CYS A 117 -24.21 0.53 -11.46
CA CYS A 117 -23.17 0.73 -10.45
C CYS A 117 -21.91 -0.07 -10.78
N GLN A 118 -22.06 -1.22 -11.47
CA GLN A 118 -20.95 -2.12 -11.77
C GLN A 118 -19.93 -1.50 -12.74
N ALA A 119 -20.39 -0.89 -13.85
CA ALA A 119 -19.49 -0.26 -14.81
C ALA A 119 -18.73 0.95 -14.22
N LYS A 120 -19.34 1.66 -13.25
CA LYS A 120 -18.68 2.73 -12.50
C LYS A 120 -17.58 2.17 -11.59
N GLN A 121 -17.90 1.15 -10.80
CA GLN A 121 -16.92 0.47 -9.96
C GLN A 121 -15.76 -0.14 -10.76
N ASP A 122 -16.03 -0.71 -11.94
CA ASP A 122 -15.00 -1.28 -12.80
C ASP A 122 -14.07 -0.20 -13.38
N VAL A 123 -14.60 0.99 -13.71
CA VAL A 123 -13.80 2.14 -14.14
C VAL A 123 -12.97 2.68 -12.98
N ASP A 124 -13.54 2.82 -11.78
CA ASP A 124 -12.82 3.32 -10.60
C ASP A 124 -11.70 2.37 -10.16
N LYS A 125 -11.94 1.05 -10.20
CA LYS A 125 -10.91 0.01 -9.98
C LYS A 125 -9.84 0.02 -11.09
N ALA A 126 -10.22 0.23 -12.36
CA ALA A 126 -9.26 0.30 -13.44
C ALA A 126 -8.36 1.55 -13.36
N VAL A 127 -8.93 2.70 -12.96
CA VAL A 127 -8.19 3.96 -12.79
C VAL A 127 -7.26 3.89 -11.57
N SER A 128 -7.69 3.31 -10.45
CA SER A 128 -6.83 3.10 -9.27
C SER A 128 -5.68 2.10 -9.53
N LEU A 129 -5.93 1.05 -10.31
CA LEU A 129 -4.86 0.15 -10.76
C LEU A 129 -3.89 0.83 -11.73
N PHE A 130 -4.38 1.73 -12.58
CA PHE A 130 -3.52 2.54 -13.45
C PHE A 130 -2.72 3.58 -12.63
N GLU A 131 -3.28 4.11 -11.55
CA GLU A 131 -2.58 5.03 -10.63
C GLU A 131 -1.39 4.35 -9.95
N SER A 132 -1.57 3.12 -9.44
CA SER A 132 -0.51 2.40 -8.75
C SER A 132 0.56 1.83 -9.69
N THR A 133 0.18 1.40 -10.90
CA THR A 133 1.09 0.69 -11.81
C THR A 133 1.58 1.52 -13.00
N GLY A 134 0.92 2.63 -13.34
CA GLY A 134 1.16 3.40 -14.56
C GLY A 134 0.84 2.64 -15.86
N LYS A 135 0.28 1.42 -15.78
CA LYS A 135 0.03 0.53 -16.92
C LYS A 135 -1.46 0.17 -17.03
N ILE A 136 -1.93 -0.06 -18.26
CA ILE A 136 -3.30 -0.50 -18.50
C ILE A 136 -3.44 -1.94 -17.98
N SER A 137 -4.41 -2.17 -17.09
CA SER A 137 -4.72 -3.50 -16.56
C SER A 137 -4.95 -4.52 -17.68
N THR A 138 -4.38 -5.72 -17.52
CA THR A 138 -4.57 -6.85 -18.43
C THR A 138 -6.04 -7.23 -18.58
N ALA A 139 -6.84 -7.08 -17.51
CA ALA A 139 -8.28 -7.32 -17.55
C ALA A 139 -9.03 -6.33 -18.47
N VAL A 140 -8.62 -5.06 -18.51
CA VAL A 140 -9.21 -4.04 -19.40
C VAL A 140 -8.80 -4.30 -20.85
N MET A 141 -7.54 -4.70 -21.07
CA MET A 141 -7.05 -5.09 -22.38
C MET A 141 -7.75 -6.36 -22.91
N GLU A 142 -7.91 -7.39 -22.07
CA GLU A 142 -8.66 -8.60 -22.37
C GLU A 142 -10.13 -8.25 -22.70
N ALA A 143 -10.77 -7.41 -21.89
CA ALA A 143 -12.14 -6.97 -22.13
C ALA A 143 -12.30 -6.20 -23.45
N SER A 144 -11.32 -5.37 -23.83
CA SER A 144 -11.33 -4.64 -25.10
C SER A 144 -11.29 -5.57 -26.33
N ILE A 145 -10.77 -6.79 -26.17
CA ILE A 145 -10.62 -7.79 -27.24
C ILE A 145 -11.77 -8.80 -27.19
N PHE A 146 -11.99 -9.43 -26.04
CA PHE A 146 -12.90 -10.57 -25.87
C PHE A 146 -14.30 -10.19 -25.39
N ARG A 147 -14.47 -9.03 -24.72
CA ARG A 147 -15.76 -8.49 -24.26
C ARG A 147 -16.09 -7.14 -24.91
N ARG A 148 -15.78 -7.02 -26.20
CA ARG A 148 -15.92 -5.77 -26.98
C ARG A 148 -17.30 -5.08 -26.86
N PRO A 149 -18.45 -5.79 -26.86
CA PRO A 149 -19.76 -5.14 -26.69
C PRO A 149 -19.90 -4.44 -25.33
N TYR A 150 -19.48 -5.07 -24.24
CA TYR A 150 -19.49 -4.47 -22.90
C TYR A 150 -18.52 -3.28 -22.82
N PHE A 151 -17.30 -3.45 -23.35
CA PHE A 151 -16.29 -2.40 -23.36
C PHE A 151 -16.78 -1.12 -24.07
N LEU A 152 -17.38 -1.26 -25.26
CA LEU A 152 -17.86 -0.11 -26.04
C LEU A 152 -19.16 0.49 -25.52
N SER A 153 -20.11 -0.32 -25.03
CA SER A 153 -21.46 0.15 -24.68
C SER A 153 -21.64 0.52 -23.20
N ARG A 154 -20.76 0.05 -22.30
CA ARG A 154 -20.88 0.24 -20.85
C ARG A 154 -19.63 0.87 -20.25
N PHE A 155 -18.47 0.27 -20.48
CA PHE A 155 -17.21 0.74 -19.88
C PHE A 155 -16.77 2.10 -20.45
N LEU A 156 -16.68 2.24 -21.78
CA LEU A 156 -16.25 3.49 -22.42
C LEU A 156 -17.20 4.67 -22.15
N PRO A 157 -18.53 4.55 -22.19
CA PRO A 157 -19.42 5.67 -21.88
C PRO A 157 -19.27 6.18 -20.45
N VAL A 158 -19.05 5.28 -19.49
CA VAL A 158 -18.78 5.64 -18.09
C VAL A 158 -17.39 6.26 -17.95
N LEU A 159 -16.37 5.72 -18.61
CA LEU A 159 -15.03 6.29 -18.61
C LEU A 159 -14.98 7.69 -19.26
N LEU A 160 -15.71 7.89 -20.36
CA LEU A 160 -15.80 9.12 -21.16
C LEU A 160 -17.00 9.99 -20.77
N THR A 161 -17.42 9.95 -19.50
CA THR A 161 -18.48 10.86 -19.03
C THR A 161 -17.97 12.32 -19.08
N PRO A 162 -18.66 13.24 -19.79
CA PRO A 162 -18.23 14.62 -19.95
C PRO A 162 -17.99 15.32 -18.60
N ARG A 163 -16.89 16.07 -18.50
CA ARG A 163 -16.51 16.79 -17.27
C ARG A 163 -15.64 18.00 -17.59
N ALA A 164 -15.55 18.94 -16.65
CA ALA A 164 -14.60 20.04 -16.75
C ALA A 164 -13.16 19.51 -16.61
N LEU A 165 -12.36 19.62 -17.68
CA LEU A 165 -10.98 19.12 -17.66
C LEU A 165 -10.08 20.08 -16.86
N PRO A 166 -9.31 19.56 -15.87
CA PRO A 166 -8.34 20.37 -15.13
C PRO A 166 -7.21 20.89 -16.02
N ALA A 167 -6.58 22.00 -15.62
CA ALA A 167 -5.49 22.62 -16.40
C ALA A 167 -4.23 21.73 -16.53
N LYS A 168 -4.04 20.80 -15.59
CA LYS A 168 -3.08 19.70 -15.69
C LYS A 168 -3.88 18.41 -15.90
N PRO A 169 -3.46 17.51 -16.81
CA PRO A 169 -4.15 16.24 -17.03
C PRO A 169 -4.15 15.44 -15.73
N ASP A 170 -5.33 14.97 -15.34
CA ASP A 170 -5.49 14.09 -14.18
C ASP A 170 -5.25 12.62 -14.57
N ILE A 171 -5.20 11.73 -13.58
CA ILE A 171 -4.91 10.30 -13.76
C ILE A 171 -5.90 9.65 -14.72
N ARG A 172 -7.19 10.04 -14.63
CA ARG A 172 -8.23 9.55 -15.54
C ARG A 172 -8.01 10.02 -16.98
N MET A 173 -7.53 11.26 -17.21
CA MET A 173 -7.11 11.70 -18.55
C MET A 173 -5.87 10.94 -19.03
N ALA A 174 -4.87 10.74 -18.17
CA ALA A 174 -3.68 9.95 -18.51
C ALA A 174 -4.04 8.50 -18.90
N PHE A 175 -5.01 7.89 -18.21
CA PHE A 175 -5.53 6.57 -18.53
C PHE A 175 -6.27 6.54 -19.88
N ILE A 176 -7.14 7.54 -20.15
CA ILE A 176 -7.83 7.69 -21.43
C ILE A 176 -6.82 7.88 -22.59
N GLU A 177 -5.77 8.66 -22.38
CA GLU A 177 -4.71 8.85 -23.37
C GLU A 177 -3.91 7.58 -23.62
N SER A 178 -3.61 6.81 -22.57
CA SER A 178 -2.97 5.48 -22.69
C SER A 178 -3.83 4.50 -23.50
N LEU A 179 -5.15 4.45 -23.23
CA LEU A 179 -6.09 3.61 -23.99
C LEU A 179 -6.25 4.06 -25.45
N ARG A 180 -6.15 5.37 -25.72
CA ARG A 180 -6.12 5.93 -27.08
C ARG A 180 -4.85 5.55 -27.81
N LYS A 181 -3.68 5.67 -27.17
CA LYS A 181 -2.38 5.26 -27.73
C LYS A 181 -2.36 3.75 -28.06
N ALA A 182 -3.05 2.93 -27.26
CA ALA A 182 -3.22 1.49 -27.51
C ALA A 182 -4.33 1.15 -28.55
N GLU A 183 -4.85 2.14 -29.27
CA GLU A 183 -5.92 2.02 -30.29
C GLU A 183 -7.22 1.35 -29.79
N LYS A 184 -7.48 1.40 -28.47
CA LYS A 184 -8.69 0.80 -27.88
C LYS A 184 -9.89 1.76 -27.89
N ILE A 185 -9.65 3.07 -27.98
CA ILE A 185 -10.71 4.09 -28.09
C ILE A 185 -10.77 4.61 -29.54
N PRO A 186 -11.92 4.47 -30.23
CA PRO A 186 -12.11 5.07 -31.55
C PRO A 186 -11.89 6.60 -31.52
N SER A 187 -11.16 7.12 -32.50
CA SER A 187 -10.80 8.55 -32.60
C SER A 187 -12.02 9.49 -32.57
N ALA A 188 -13.12 9.08 -33.20
CA ALA A 188 -14.39 9.82 -33.22
C ALA A 188 -15.03 9.95 -31.83
N LEU A 189 -14.98 8.89 -31.00
CA LEU A 189 -15.51 8.94 -29.63
C LEU A 189 -14.67 9.85 -28.74
N TYR A 190 -13.35 9.81 -28.91
CA TYR A 190 -12.43 10.69 -28.19
C TYR A 190 -12.62 12.17 -28.58
N SER A 191 -12.76 12.49 -29.87
CA SER A 191 -12.99 13.88 -30.31
C SER A 191 -14.32 14.42 -29.79
N ASN A 192 -15.38 13.59 -29.82
CA ASN A 192 -16.69 13.96 -29.27
C ASN A 192 -16.63 14.20 -27.76
N TYR A 193 -15.86 13.37 -27.04
CA TYR A 193 -15.63 13.54 -25.61
C TYR A 193 -14.93 14.86 -25.28
N ILE A 194 -13.83 15.20 -25.98
CA ILE A 194 -13.11 16.46 -25.76
C ILE A 194 -14.02 17.67 -26.06
N GLN A 195 -14.80 17.63 -27.14
CA GLN A 195 -15.77 18.67 -27.44
C GLN A 195 -16.87 18.78 -26.37
N ALA A 196 -17.38 17.66 -25.86
CA ALA A 196 -18.37 17.66 -24.78
C ALA A 196 -17.79 18.24 -23.48
N CYS A 197 -16.53 17.93 -23.15
CA CYS A 197 -15.83 18.49 -22.01
C CYS A 197 -15.54 19.99 -22.16
N GLN A 198 -15.27 20.45 -23.38
CA GLN A 198 -15.13 21.89 -23.68
C GLN A 198 -16.46 22.62 -23.51
N ARG A 199 -17.58 22.04 -23.98
CA ARG A 199 -18.92 22.61 -23.76
C ARG A 199 -19.31 22.64 -22.29
N GLU A 200 -18.97 21.61 -21.51
CA GLU A 200 -19.16 21.63 -20.05
C GLU A 200 -18.29 22.71 -19.40
N ARG A 201 -17.02 22.88 -19.82
CA ARG A 201 -16.17 23.98 -19.36
C ARG A 201 -16.73 25.36 -19.71
N GLU A 202 -17.35 25.51 -20.88
CA GLU A 202 -18.01 26.74 -21.31
C GLU A 202 -19.29 27.01 -20.51
N ARG A 203 -20.10 25.97 -20.21
CA ARG A 203 -21.22 26.08 -19.27
C ARG A 203 -20.81 26.51 -17.86
N HIS A 204 -19.62 26.09 -17.43
CA HIS A 204 -19.04 26.44 -16.13
C HIS A 204 -18.18 27.71 -16.14
N ARG A 205 -17.97 28.36 -17.29
CA ARG A 205 -17.40 29.70 -17.34
C ARG A 205 -18.52 30.67 -16.97
N PRO A 206 -18.35 31.55 -15.97
CA PRO A 206 -19.27 32.68 -15.81
C PRO A 206 -19.14 33.51 -17.08
N GLU A 207 -20.11 33.37 -17.99
CA GLU A 207 -20.18 34.28 -19.13
C GLU A 207 -20.40 35.68 -18.56
N GLU A 208 -19.46 36.57 -18.84
CA GLU A 208 -19.73 38.00 -19.01
C GLU A 208 -20.74 38.15 -20.16
N ARG A 209 -21.98 37.69 -19.96
CA ARG A 209 -23.11 38.13 -20.76
C ARG A 209 -23.41 39.53 -20.29
N GLY A 210 -23.40 40.45 -21.25
CA GLY A 210 -23.62 41.86 -21.06
C GLY A 210 -24.75 42.15 -20.10
N VAL A 211 -24.54 43.20 -19.32
CA VAL A 211 -25.49 43.89 -18.46
C VAL A 211 -26.88 43.91 -19.09
N VAL A 212 -27.68 42.92 -18.72
CA VAL A 212 -29.12 43.06 -18.62
C VAL A 212 -29.39 42.71 -17.16
N GLU A 213 -29.64 43.75 -16.37
CA GLU A 213 -30.11 43.62 -15.01
C GLU A 213 -31.32 42.67 -14.98
N VAL A 214 -31.11 41.42 -14.55
CA VAL A 214 -32.20 40.61 -14.01
C VAL A 214 -32.31 40.97 -12.52
N SER A 215 -32.85 42.16 -12.28
CA SER A 215 -33.22 42.65 -10.96
C SER A 215 -34.59 42.10 -10.54
N ALA A 216 -34.73 40.77 -10.38
CA ALA A 216 -36.05 40.19 -10.07
C ALA A 216 -36.12 38.94 -9.15
N ASP A 217 -35.03 38.43 -8.55
CA ASP A 217 -35.11 37.25 -7.64
C ASP A 217 -34.68 37.53 -6.18
N ARG A 218 -34.75 38.79 -5.71
CA ARG A 218 -34.47 39.12 -4.30
C ARG A 218 -35.61 38.76 -3.34
N GLN A 219 -36.84 38.74 -3.84
CA GLN A 219 -38.06 38.61 -3.03
C GLN A 219 -38.17 37.32 -2.18
N PRO A 220 -37.79 36.11 -2.66
CA PRO A 220 -37.95 34.90 -1.85
C PRO A 220 -36.82 34.71 -0.81
N LEU A 221 -35.61 35.22 -1.06
CA LEU A 221 -34.52 35.20 -0.07
C LEU A 221 -34.77 36.22 1.06
N GLU A 222 -35.28 37.41 0.70
CA GLU A 222 -35.72 38.42 1.67
C GLU A 222 -36.83 37.87 2.56
N ARG A 223 -37.85 37.20 1.97
CA ARG A 223 -38.89 36.49 2.74
C ARG A 223 -38.31 35.45 3.70
N LEU A 224 -37.32 34.65 3.29
CA LEU A 224 -36.68 33.68 4.19
C LEU A 224 -35.96 34.39 5.36
N GLN A 225 -35.30 35.52 5.09
CA GLN A 225 -34.63 36.30 6.12
C GLN A 225 -35.63 36.95 7.08
N ASP A 226 -36.78 37.40 6.59
CA ASP A 226 -37.87 37.96 7.38
C ASP A 226 -38.50 36.88 8.28
N GLU A 227 -38.82 35.70 7.74
CA GLU A 227 -39.39 34.59 8.52
C GLU A 227 -38.40 34.04 9.58
N LEU A 228 -37.08 34.13 9.32
CA LEU A 228 -36.04 33.83 10.33
C LEU A 228 -35.96 34.90 11.42
N GLN A 229 -36.17 36.18 11.08
CA GLN A 229 -36.26 37.27 12.05
C GLN A 229 -37.54 37.18 12.89
N ASP A 230 -38.65 36.78 12.29
CA ASP A 230 -39.91 36.55 13.01
C ASP A 230 -39.79 35.39 14.01
N LEU A 231 -39.12 34.29 13.63
CA LEU A 231 -38.79 33.20 14.55
C LEU A 231 -37.94 33.69 15.73
N ARG A 232 -36.99 34.60 15.46
CA ARG A 232 -36.17 35.24 16.49
C ARG A 232 -37.02 36.05 17.47
N HIS A 233 -37.98 36.84 16.98
CA HIS A 233 -38.88 37.64 17.82
C HIS A 233 -39.84 36.79 18.65
N LEU A 234 -40.37 35.70 18.08
CA LEU A 234 -41.26 34.77 18.79
C LEU A 234 -40.57 34.07 19.97
N LEU A 235 -39.31 33.66 19.81
CA LEU A 235 -38.54 32.98 20.87
C LEU A 235 -38.10 33.91 22.02
N LEU A 236 -38.13 35.23 21.81
CA LEU A 236 -37.88 36.23 22.85
C LEU A 236 -39.12 36.46 23.74
N THR A 237 -40.31 36.04 23.31
CA THR A 237 -41.59 36.26 24.02
C THR A 237 -42.02 35.00 24.76
N PRO A 238 -42.35 35.06 26.07
CA PRO A 238 -42.70 33.87 26.85
C PRO A 238 -44.12 33.35 26.52
N GLY A 239 -44.23 32.12 26.01
CA GLY A 239 -45.52 31.43 25.77
C GLY A 239 -45.70 30.78 24.38
N ALA A 240 -44.65 30.15 23.84
CA ALA A 240 -44.56 29.87 22.41
C ALA A 240 -45.21 28.55 21.95
N GLU A 241 -46.51 28.57 21.65
CA GLU A 241 -47.20 27.48 20.90
C GLU A 241 -47.06 27.62 19.36
N GLU A 242 -46.59 28.77 18.87
CA GLU A 242 -46.54 29.11 17.43
C GLU A 242 -45.22 28.74 16.71
N VAL A 243 -44.24 28.16 17.43
CA VAL A 243 -42.90 27.85 16.87
C VAL A 243 -42.97 26.82 15.73
N SER A 244 -43.83 25.81 15.84
CA SER A 244 -44.02 24.80 14.79
C SER A 244 -44.64 25.40 13.52
N ALA A 245 -45.57 26.34 13.66
CA ALA A 245 -46.19 27.05 12.54
C ALA A 245 -45.18 27.96 11.81
N GLN A 246 -44.28 28.61 12.57
CA GLN A 246 -43.20 29.41 11.98
C GLN A 246 -42.16 28.54 11.26
N LEU A 247 -41.80 27.38 11.82
CA LEU A 247 -40.91 26.42 11.17
C LEU A 247 -41.51 25.84 9.88
N ALA A 248 -42.84 25.68 9.81
CA ALA A 248 -43.53 25.27 8.59
C ALA A 248 -43.44 26.34 7.48
N ARG A 249 -43.60 27.63 7.83
CA ARG A 249 -43.42 28.75 6.89
C ARG A 249 -41.99 28.85 6.36
N ILE A 250 -41.00 28.65 7.24
CA ILE A 250 -39.58 28.57 6.84
C ILE A 250 -39.35 27.37 5.91
N SER A 251 -39.93 26.21 6.22
CA SER A 251 -39.84 25.03 5.36
C SER A 251 -40.46 25.28 3.97
N GLU A 252 -41.60 25.96 3.89
CA GLU A 252 -42.25 26.31 2.62
C GLU A 252 -41.40 27.28 1.79
N ALA A 253 -40.83 28.31 2.43
CA ALA A 253 -39.90 29.23 1.78
C ALA A 253 -38.64 28.51 1.25
N LEU A 254 -38.12 27.52 1.98
CA LEU A 254 -36.99 26.69 1.55
C LEU A 254 -37.35 25.79 0.37
N THR A 255 -38.55 25.19 0.34
CA THR A 255 -39.04 24.39 -0.81
C THR A 255 -39.14 25.23 -2.08
N VAL A 256 -39.57 26.49 -1.97
CA VAL A 256 -39.68 27.41 -3.12
C VAL A 256 -38.31 27.82 -3.65
N LEU A 257 -37.33 28.02 -2.76
CA LEU A 257 -35.96 28.42 -3.10
C LEU A 257 -35.11 27.26 -3.65
N VAL A 258 -35.33 26.03 -3.15
CA VAL A 258 -34.61 24.83 -3.55
C VAL A 258 -35.62 23.71 -3.86
N PRO A 259 -36.14 23.64 -5.10
CA PRO A 259 -37.10 22.62 -5.47
C PRO A 259 -36.49 21.22 -5.43
N GLU A 260 -37.09 20.34 -4.63
CA GLU A 260 -36.78 18.91 -4.64
C GLU A 260 -37.20 18.31 -5.99
N GLY A 261 -36.33 17.52 -6.60
CA GLY A 261 -36.65 16.87 -7.87
C GLY A 261 -37.68 15.78 -7.60
N VAL A 262 -38.75 15.75 -8.39
CA VAL A 262 -39.75 14.68 -8.33
C VAL A 262 -39.07 13.37 -8.75
N ASP A 263 -39.12 12.37 -7.85
CA ASP A 263 -38.72 10.97 -8.03
C ASP A 263 -37.21 10.63 -8.12
N GLU A 264 -36.59 10.38 -6.96
CA GLU A 264 -35.84 9.13 -6.77
C GLU A 264 -36.28 8.46 -5.46
N PRO A 265 -36.59 7.15 -5.46
CA PRO A 265 -37.09 6.45 -4.28
C PRO A 265 -36.02 6.39 -3.19
N LEU A 266 -36.51 6.24 -1.94
CA LEU A 266 -35.83 6.00 -0.66
C LEU A 266 -34.57 5.10 -0.71
N ARG A 267 -33.50 5.54 -1.37
CA ARG A 267 -32.17 4.95 -1.26
C ARG A 267 -31.46 5.68 -0.13
N GLN A 268 -30.97 4.90 0.85
CA GLN A 268 -30.01 5.37 1.84
C GLN A 268 -28.97 6.22 1.11
N THR A 269 -29.01 7.52 1.35
CA THR A 269 -28.27 8.49 0.55
C THR A 269 -26.83 8.41 1.00
N ILE A 270 -26.04 7.58 0.32
CA ILE A 270 -24.67 7.33 0.74
C ILE A 270 -23.82 8.52 0.29
N MET A 271 -23.19 9.20 1.26
CA MET A 271 -22.42 10.42 1.01
C MET A 271 -20.96 10.09 0.75
N GLU A 272 -20.46 10.39 -0.44
CA GLU A 272 -19.02 10.47 -0.71
C GLU A 272 -18.53 11.86 -0.30
N PHE A 273 -17.70 11.95 0.73
CA PHE A 273 -16.95 13.16 1.03
C PHE A 273 -15.86 13.35 -0.04
N HIS A 274 -16.26 13.70 -1.26
CA HIS A 274 -15.30 14.03 -2.31
C HIS A 274 -14.46 15.26 -1.90
N VAL A 275 -13.20 15.27 -2.32
CA VAL A 275 -12.24 16.35 -2.04
C VAL A 275 -12.56 17.61 -2.86
N ASP A 276 -13.26 17.44 -3.98
CA ASP A 276 -13.73 18.56 -4.80
C ASP A 276 -15.12 19.04 -4.30
N PRO A 277 -15.31 20.36 -4.12
CA PRO A 277 -16.60 20.89 -3.72
C PRO A 277 -17.65 20.55 -4.80
N PRO A 278 -18.84 20.03 -4.43
CA PRO A 278 -19.91 19.90 -5.39
C PRO A 278 -20.19 21.27 -6.01
N THR A 279 -20.45 21.30 -7.31
CA THR A 279 -20.91 22.48 -8.06
C THR A 279 -22.27 22.93 -7.52
N THR A 280 -22.24 23.62 -6.38
CA THR A 280 -23.40 24.22 -5.72
C THR A 280 -23.70 25.56 -6.37
N SER A 281 -24.97 25.86 -6.59
CA SER A 281 -25.37 27.15 -7.18
C SER A 281 -25.07 28.31 -6.21
N ASP A 282 -24.74 29.50 -6.73
CA ASP A 282 -24.49 30.69 -5.90
C ASP A 282 -25.70 31.06 -5.01
N LEU A 283 -26.90 30.70 -5.45
CA LEU A 283 -28.14 30.88 -4.69
C LEU A 283 -28.22 29.90 -3.51
N GLU A 284 -27.91 28.62 -3.69
CA GLU A 284 -27.87 27.62 -2.60
C GLU A 284 -26.87 28.02 -1.51
N ASN A 285 -25.68 28.49 -1.89
CA ASN A 285 -24.67 28.94 -0.93
C ASN A 285 -25.14 30.17 -0.12
N LYS A 286 -25.85 31.11 -0.75
CA LYS A 286 -26.44 32.27 -0.05
C LYS A 286 -27.58 31.87 0.89
N VAL A 287 -28.43 30.94 0.49
CA VAL A 287 -29.51 30.39 1.33
C VAL A 287 -28.93 29.66 2.54
N ILE A 288 -27.96 28.75 2.33
CA ILE A 288 -27.32 27.98 3.40
C ILE A 288 -26.63 28.89 4.41
N ASN A 289 -25.84 29.87 3.94
CA ASN A 289 -25.20 30.83 4.83
C ASN A 289 -26.24 31.67 5.60
N SER A 290 -27.37 32.06 4.97
CA SER A 290 -28.45 32.79 5.64
C SER A 290 -29.13 31.94 6.72
N VAL A 291 -29.39 30.66 6.47
CA VAL A 291 -29.97 29.72 7.44
C VAL A 291 -29.02 29.49 8.62
N LEU A 292 -27.73 29.26 8.36
CA LEU A 292 -26.73 29.05 9.43
C LEU A 292 -26.52 30.31 10.28
N VAL A 293 -26.44 31.49 9.65
CA VAL A 293 -26.34 32.78 10.36
C VAL A 293 -27.61 33.06 11.16
N GLY A 294 -28.79 32.82 10.58
CA GLY A 294 -30.07 32.96 11.27
C GLY A 294 -30.16 32.07 12.50
N PHE A 295 -29.76 30.80 12.38
CA PHE A 295 -29.68 29.88 13.53
C PHE A 295 -28.73 30.38 14.62
N CYS A 296 -27.53 30.82 14.26
CA CYS A 296 -26.55 31.35 15.22
C CYS A 296 -27.11 32.59 15.96
N GLN A 297 -27.78 33.49 15.25
CA GLN A 297 -28.37 34.71 15.84
C GLN A 297 -29.53 34.39 16.80
N ILE A 298 -30.46 33.53 16.38
CA ILE A 298 -31.58 33.07 17.21
C ILE A 298 -31.06 32.41 18.49
N PHE A 299 -30.06 31.54 18.35
CA PHE A 299 -29.46 30.85 19.48
C PHE A 299 -28.80 31.81 20.47
N MET A 300 -27.98 32.76 19.98
CA MET A 300 -27.28 33.71 20.84
C MET A 300 -28.26 34.54 21.67
N ASP A 301 -29.38 34.95 21.10
CA ASP A 301 -30.39 35.71 21.83
C ASP A 301 -31.21 34.86 22.80
N ALA A 302 -31.56 33.62 22.42
CA ALA A 302 -32.20 32.68 23.33
C ALA A 302 -31.31 32.36 24.55
N SER A 303 -29.99 32.27 24.34
CA SER A 303 -29.00 31.98 25.40
C SER A 303 -28.84 33.09 26.43
N LYS A 304 -29.18 34.34 26.09
CA LYS A 304 -29.17 35.47 27.02
C LYS A 304 -30.35 35.42 27.99
N ILE A 305 -31.48 34.87 27.55
CA ILE A 305 -32.74 34.83 28.32
C ILE A 305 -32.83 33.57 29.16
N ASN A 306 -32.59 32.40 28.56
CA ASN A 306 -32.75 31.11 29.22
C ASN A 306 -31.50 30.23 29.07
N PRO A 307 -31.11 29.48 30.11
CA PRO A 307 -30.08 28.45 29.97
C PRO A 307 -30.58 27.32 29.05
N PRO A 308 -29.67 26.57 28.41
CA PRO A 308 -30.01 25.57 27.37
C PRO A 308 -31.06 24.53 27.79
N ASN A 309 -31.14 24.18 29.08
CA ASN A 309 -32.09 23.21 29.64
C ASN A 309 -33.54 23.74 29.61
N ARG A 310 -33.71 25.07 29.56
CA ARG A 310 -35.00 25.76 29.60
C ARG A 310 -35.37 26.43 28.27
N GLN A 311 -34.55 26.25 27.23
CA GLN A 311 -34.80 26.83 25.91
C GLN A 311 -35.87 26.07 25.11
N GLY A 312 -36.36 24.91 25.58
CA GLY A 312 -37.34 24.12 24.86
C GLY A 312 -36.76 23.38 23.63
N PRO A 313 -37.62 22.69 22.85
CA PRO A 313 -37.18 21.83 21.77
C PRO A 313 -37.08 22.53 20.40
N TRP A 314 -37.16 23.86 20.31
CA TRP A 314 -37.17 24.57 19.01
C TRP A 314 -35.94 24.24 18.15
N ALA A 315 -34.75 24.13 18.76
CA ALA A 315 -33.51 23.86 18.03
C ALA A 315 -33.49 22.45 17.41
N SER A 316 -34.00 21.44 18.11
CA SER A 316 -34.15 20.09 17.56
C SER A 316 -35.21 20.05 16.46
N HIS A 317 -36.32 20.78 16.58
CA HIS A 317 -37.34 20.87 15.53
C HIS A 317 -36.84 21.62 14.29
N PHE A 318 -36.03 22.66 14.47
CA PHE A 318 -35.40 23.41 13.37
C PHE A 318 -34.45 22.52 12.57
N VAL A 319 -33.59 21.74 13.24
CA VAL A 319 -32.69 20.79 12.57
C VAL A 319 -33.46 19.64 11.92
N ALA A 320 -34.50 19.11 12.58
CA ALA A 320 -35.36 18.07 12.00
C ALA A 320 -36.07 18.56 10.73
N MET A 321 -36.52 19.82 10.70
CA MET A 321 -37.09 20.46 9.50
C MET A 321 -36.07 20.52 8.37
N LEU A 322 -34.82 20.95 8.64
CA LEU A 322 -33.75 21.00 7.64
C LEU A 322 -33.37 19.61 7.11
N LEU A 323 -33.41 18.57 7.96
CA LEU A 323 -33.18 17.19 7.55
C LEU A 323 -34.26 16.64 6.60
N GLY A 324 -35.45 17.25 6.57
CA GLY A 324 -36.50 16.93 5.61
C GLY A 324 -36.12 17.30 4.17
N HIS A 325 -35.22 18.27 3.97
CA HIS A 325 -34.81 18.77 2.65
C HIS A 325 -33.51 18.10 2.17
N LYS A 326 -33.60 17.04 1.38
CA LYS A 326 -32.45 16.17 1.07
C LYS A 326 -31.34 16.86 0.28
N LYS A 327 -31.72 17.67 -0.72
CA LYS A 327 -30.75 18.42 -1.55
C LYS A 327 -30.01 19.48 -0.74
N LEU A 328 -30.76 20.21 0.09
CA LEU A 328 -30.21 21.26 0.96
C LEU A 328 -29.31 20.66 2.04
N LEU A 329 -29.65 19.48 2.58
CA LEU A 329 -28.85 18.80 3.59
C LEU A 329 -27.44 18.45 3.08
N MET A 330 -27.32 17.90 1.87
CA MET A 330 -26.01 17.55 1.29
C MET A 330 -25.13 18.80 1.15
N SER A 331 -25.67 19.86 0.55
CA SER A 331 -24.95 21.13 0.38
C SER A 331 -24.63 21.78 1.73
N LEU A 332 -25.52 21.69 2.71
CA LEU A 332 -25.31 22.19 4.07
C LEU A 332 -24.20 21.42 4.80
N LEU A 333 -24.12 20.10 4.66
CA LEU A 333 -23.07 19.28 5.27
C LEU A 333 -21.71 19.50 4.61
N HIS A 334 -21.66 19.68 3.29
CA HIS A 334 -20.44 20.10 2.59
C HIS A 334 -19.99 21.50 3.04
N ARG A 335 -20.92 22.46 3.15
CA ARG A 335 -20.60 23.80 3.64
C ARG A 335 -20.16 23.78 5.10
N LEU A 336 -20.78 22.96 5.95
CA LEU A 336 -20.38 22.77 7.33
C LEU A 336 -18.97 22.16 7.41
N LYS A 337 -18.66 21.15 6.60
CA LYS A 337 -17.31 20.59 6.48
C LYS A 337 -16.30 21.66 6.07
N ASP A 338 -16.60 22.46 5.04
CA ASP A 338 -15.72 23.53 4.57
C ASP A 338 -15.51 24.61 5.65
N LEU A 339 -16.58 25.02 6.34
CA LEU A 339 -16.51 25.98 7.45
C LEU A 339 -15.66 25.46 8.61
N LEU A 340 -15.81 24.19 8.97
CA LEU A 340 -15.10 23.58 10.09
C LEU A 340 -13.65 23.19 9.74
N CYS A 341 -13.38 22.74 8.51
CA CYS A 341 -12.08 22.20 8.12
C CYS A 341 -11.17 23.23 7.45
N ASN A 342 -11.71 24.17 6.68
CA ASN A 342 -10.91 25.12 5.90
C ASN A 342 -11.02 26.56 6.42
N GLN A 343 -12.18 26.97 6.93
CA GLN A 343 -12.45 28.35 7.36
C GLN A 343 -12.49 28.52 8.90
N GLY A 344 -12.10 27.50 9.67
CA GLY A 344 -12.22 27.51 11.14
C GLY A 344 -11.54 28.71 11.81
N ALA A 345 -10.34 29.06 11.35
CA ALA A 345 -9.54 30.16 11.93
C ALA A 345 -10.14 31.56 11.74
N SER A 346 -11.03 31.76 10.76
CA SER A 346 -11.65 33.06 10.47
C SER A 346 -13.01 33.26 11.14
N LEU A 347 -13.54 32.24 11.82
CA LEU A 347 -14.85 32.29 12.47
C LEU A 347 -14.82 33.08 13.78
N SER A 348 -15.87 33.87 14.00
CA SER A 348 -16.07 34.59 15.26
C SER A 348 -16.49 33.64 16.39
N ALA A 349 -16.23 34.01 17.65
CA ALA A 349 -16.60 33.19 18.80
C ALA A 349 -18.12 32.88 18.86
N ALA A 350 -18.97 33.83 18.46
CA ALA A 350 -20.42 33.60 18.39
C ALA A 350 -20.81 32.58 17.31
N HIS A 351 -20.14 32.60 16.14
CA HIS A 351 -20.36 31.59 15.11
C HIS A 351 -19.86 30.21 15.56
N ILE A 352 -18.74 30.12 16.26
CA ILE A 352 -18.24 28.85 16.83
C ILE A 352 -19.27 28.24 17.78
N LEU A 353 -19.86 29.05 18.67
CA LEU A 353 -20.89 28.60 19.61
C LEU A 353 -22.17 28.13 18.90
N GLY A 354 -22.67 28.93 17.95
CA GLY A 354 -23.88 28.57 17.19
C GLY A 354 -23.69 27.29 16.37
N LEU A 355 -22.54 27.13 15.71
CA LEU A 355 -22.22 25.92 14.94
C LEU A 355 -22.01 24.70 15.84
N ALA A 356 -21.41 24.85 17.02
CA ALA A 356 -21.25 23.75 17.97
C ALA A 356 -22.61 23.22 18.46
N VAL A 357 -23.56 24.12 18.74
CA VAL A 357 -24.93 23.76 19.13
C VAL A 357 -25.70 23.12 17.98
N PHE A 358 -25.57 23.68 16.77
CA PHE A 358 -26.15 23.10 15.56
C PHE A 358 -25.64 21.65 15.36
N PHE A 359 -24.35 21.43 15.55
CA PHE A 359 -23.71 20.12 15.44
C PHE A 359 -24.21 19.11 16.48
N VAL A 360 -24.41 19.52 17.74
CA VAL A 360 -25.00 18.65 18.78
C VAL A 360 -26.42 18.21 18.41
N HIS A 361 -27.23 19.13 17.88
CA HIS A 361 -28.59 18.78 17.43
C HIS A 361 -28.60 17.94 16.15
N LEU A 362 -27.62 18.12 15.26
CA LEU A 362 -27.41 17.24 14.11
C LEU A 362 -27.09 15.80 14.58
N HIS A 363 -26.28 15.64 15.62
CA HIS A 363 -25.98 14.33 16.20
C HIS A 363 -27.20 13.69 16.86
N GLN A 364 -28.01 14.48 17.58
CA GLN A 364 -29.28 14.00 18.15
C GLN A 364 -30.21 13.39 17.09
N CYS A 365 -30.19 13.92 15.87
CA CYS A 365 -30.97 13.42 14.73
C CYS A 365 -30.21 12.41 13.84
N ARG A 366 -29.19 11.71 14.37
CA ARG A 366 -28.35 10.75 13.62
C ARG A 366 -29.14 9.66 12.88
N ALA A 367 -30.29 9.24 13.38
CA ALA A 367 -31.13 8.22 12.74
C ALA A 367 -31.72 8.65 11.38
N ILE A 368 -31.81 9.96 11.15
CA ILE A 368 -32.38 10.56 9.92
C ILE A 368 -31.26 11.05 8.99
N CYS A 369 -30.01 11.13 9.49
CA CYS A 369 -28.86 11.60 8.71
C CYS A 369 -28.33 10.53 7.73
N PRO A 370 -27.80 10.93 6.57
CA PRO A 370 -27.15 10.02 5.64
C PRO A 370 -25.88 9.38 6.22
N LEU A 371 -25.62 8.12 5.84
CA LEU A 371 -24.39 7.38 6.17
C LEU A 371 -23.28 7.71 5.16
N VAL A 372 -22.03 7.71 5.63
CA VAL A 372 -20.84 8.03 4.81
C VAL A 372 -20.25 6.74 4.21
N LEU A 373 -19.92 6.77 2.91
CA LEU A 373 -19.55 5.61 2.08
C LEU A 373 -18.27 4.88 2.53
N SER A 374 -17.35 5.57 3.21
CA SER A 374 -16.02 5.02 3.50
C SER A 374 -15.99 4.03 4.67
N ASP A 375 -16.83 4.20 5.70
CA ASP A 375 -16.75 3.38 6.94
C ASP A 375 -18.13 3.00 7.54
N SER A 376 -19.26 3.26 6.85
CA SER A 376 -20.62 3.09 7.40
C SER A 376 -20.88 3.85 8.72
N THR A 377 -20.13 4.92 8.97
CA THR A 377 -20.26 5.76 10.17
C THR A 377 -21.31 6.87 9.98
N PRO A 378 -21.97 7.32 11.06
CA PRO A 378 -22.88 8.45 10.98
C PRO A 378 -22.13 9.74 10.62
N CYS A 379 -22.75 10.60 9.80
CA CYS A 379 -22.12 11.82 9.29
C CYS A 379 -21.53 12.72 10.39
N SER A 380 -22.16 12.79 11.57
CA SER A 380 -21.66 13.57 12.70
C SER A 380 -20.33 13.05 13.25
N GLU A 381 -20.12 11.73 13.30
CA GLU A 381 -18.84 11.14 13.73
C GLU A 381 -17.74 11.36 12.71
N ALA A 382 -18.06 11.24 11.41
CA ALA A 382 -17.14 11.52 10.32
C ALA A 382 -16.71 13.01 10.29
N LEU A 383 -17.64 13.94 10.49
CA LEU A 383 -17.34 15.38 10.58
C LEU A 383 -16.48 15.70 11.82
N ALA A 384 -16.79 15.13 12.98
CA ALA A 384 -15.97 15.30 14.18
C ALA A 384 -14.57 14.68 14.00
N ALA A 385 -14.45 13.51 13.36
CA ALA A 385 -13.18 12.89 13.02
C ALA A 385 -12.38 13.72 11.99
N ALA A 386 -13.05 14.43 11.09
CA ALA A 386 -12.43 15.27 10.06
C ALA A 386 -11.91 16.63 10.56
N LEU A 387 -12.30 17.10 11.77
CA LEU A 387 -11.81 18.38 12.31
C LEU A 387 -10.27 18.48 12.29
N PRO A 388 -9.67 19.53 11.71
CA PRO A 388 -8.23 19.65 11.62
C PRO A 388 -7.61 19.89 12.99
N CYS A 389 -6.45 19.27 13.21
CA CYS A 389 -5.62 19.46 14.42
C CYS A 389 -4.14 19.66 14.03
N SER A 390 -3.89 20.09 12.79
CA SER A 390 -2.55 20.16 12.17
C SER A 390 -1.78 21.41 12.54
N THR A 391 -2.45 22.57 12.57
CA THR A 391 -1.82 23.87 12.86
C THR A 391 -2.31 24.42 14.18
N GLY A 392 -1.62 25.42 14.72
CA GLY A 392 -2.03 26.05 15.96
C GLY A 392 -3.32 26.84 15.88
N ALA A 393 -3.63 27.44 14.72
CA ALA A 393 -4.94 28.04 14.50
C ALA A 393 -6.04 26.98 14.57
N ASP A 394 -5.83 25.83 13.93
CA ASP A 394 -6.78 24.71 13.91
C ASP A 394 -6.98 24.10 15.31
N MET A 395 -5.90 23.88 16.07
CA MET A 395 -5.99 23.35 17.43
C MET A 395 -6.77 24.30 18.36
N SER A 396 -6.54 25.61 18.24
CA SER A 396 -7.26 26.61 19.05
C SER A 396 -8.75 26.68 18.70
N PHE A 397 -9.09 26.58 17.40
CA PHE A 397 -10.45 26.53 16.92
C PHE A 397 -11.14 25.23 17.35
N CYS A 398 -10.51 24.07 17.10
CA CYS A 398 -11.03 22.76 17.43
C CYS A 398 -11.29 22.65 18.94
N LEU A 399 -10.37 23.14 19.79
CA LEU A 399 -10.59 23.13 21.23
C LEU A 399 -11.81 23.97 21.63
N ARG A 400 -11.94 25.20 21.11
CA ARG A 400 -13.10 26.07 21.40
C ARG A 400 -14.41 25.45 20.94
N PHE A 401 -14.42 24.84 19.75
CA PHE A 401 -15.58 24.16 19.20
C PHE A 401 -15.96 22.93 20.03
N CYS A 402 -15.00 22.07 20.39
CA CYS A 402 -15.25 20.88 21.19
C CYS A 402 -15.77 21.22 22.59
N VAL A 403 -15.14 22.19 23.27
CA VAL A 403 -15.57 22.64 24.61
C VAL A 403 -16.98 23.21 24.55
N ALA A 404 -17.30 24.05 23.56
CA ALA A 404 -18.64 24.59 23.37
C ALA A 404 -19.70 23.50 23.19
N ALA A 405 -19.43 22.51 22.32
CA ALA A 405 -20.34 21.41 22.04
C ALA A 405 -20.59 20.54 23.29
N VAL A 406 -19.53 20.13 23.99
CA VAL A 406 -19.64 19.29 25.19
C VAL A 406 -20.32 20.04 26.33
N CYS A 407 -19.97 21.30 26.57
CA CYS A 407 -20.59 22.09 27.63
C CYS A 407 -22.09 22.31 27.35
N TYR A 408 -22.47 22.57 26.10
CA TYR A 408 -23.89 22.66 25.72
C TYR A 408 -24.63 21.34 25.98
N ALA A 409 -24.04 20.21 25.58
CA ALA A 409 -24.62 18.89 25.76
C ALA A 409 -24.76 18.49 27.25
N LEU A 410 -23.76 18.78 28.07
CA LEU A 410 -23.76 18.51 29.51
C LEU A 410 -24.78 19.37 30.26
N CYS A 411 -24.95 20.62 29.84
CA CYS A 411 -26.04 21.44 30.36
C CYS A 411 -27.38 20.82 29.98
N ARG A 412 -27.65 20.60 28.68
CA ARG A 412 -28.96 20.15 28.17
C ARG A 412 -29.40 18.77 28.70
N SER A 413 -28.46 17.89 28.99
CA SER A 413 -28.70 16.56 29.56
C SER A 413 -28.97 16.55 31.07
N ASP A 414 -28.98 17.72 31.73
CA ASP A 414 -28.95 17.85 33.20
C ASP A 414 -27.81 17.02 33.84
N SER A 415 -26.73 16.80 33.08
CA SER A 415 -25.55 16.03 33.48
C SER A 415 -25.79 14.53 33.77
N SER A 416 -26.83 13.89 33.21
CA SER A 416 -26.99 12.43 33.30
C SER A 416 -26.19 11.70 32.21
N PRO A 417 -25.35 10.68 32.55
CA PRO A 417 -24.44 10.05 31.60
C PRO A 417 -25.18 9.36 30.43
N ASP A 418 -26.28 8.68 30.71
CA ASP A 418 -27.06 7.93 29.70
C ASP A 418 -27.60 8.83 28.58
N ARG A 419 -27.93 10.10 28.89
CA ARG A 419 -28.49 11.04 27.91
C ARG A 419 -27.39 11.78 27.14
N VAL A 420 -26.16 11.86 27.64
CA VAL A 420 -25.07 12.58 26.98
C VAL A 420 -24.62 11.86 25.71
N HIS A 421 -24.74 10.53 25.66
CA HIS A 421 -24.49 9.71 24.47
C HIS A 421 -25.32 10.09 23.25
N ASP A 422 -26.53 10.63 23.47
CA ASP A 422 -27.40 11.07 22.38
C ASP A 422 -27.00 12.44 21.79
N TYR A 423 -26.16 13.20 22.50
CA TYR A 423 -25.79 14.57 22.14
C TYR A 423 -24.32 14.72 21.74
N VAL A 424 -23.42 13.86 22.21
CA VAL A 424 -21.96 14.02 22.00
C VAL A 424 -21.35 12.83 21.25
N PRO A 425 -20.81 13.06 20.03
CA PRO A 425 -20.04 12.05 19.32
C PRO A 425 -18.76 11.66 20.06
N SER A 426 -18.41 10.38 20.00
CA SER A 426 -17.18 9.81 20.60
C SER A 426 -15.91 10.47 20.08
N SER A 427 -15.83 10.72 18.76
CA SER A 427 -14.66 11.33 18.12
C SER A 427 -14.38 12.76 18.60
N LEU A 428 -15.41 13.50 19.02
CA LEU A 428 -15.25 14.86 19.57
C LEU A 428 -14.63 14.83 20.97
N CYS A 429 -15.06 13.89 21.83
CA CYS A 429 -14.45 13.66 23.13
C CYS A 429 -12.99 13.21 23.01
N LYS A 430 -12.69 12.27 22.10
CA LYS A 430 -11.30 11.83 21.85
C LYS A 430 -10.38 13.00 21.46
N LYS A 431 -10.87 13.92 20.61
CA LYS A 431 -10.13 15.14 20.26
C LYS A 431 -9.95 16.09 21.43
N LEU A 432 -10.98 16.23 22.27
CA LEU A 432 -10.88 17.04 23.48
C LEU A 432 -9.83 16.47 24.45
N LEU A 433 -9.78 15.14 24.64
CA LEU A 433 -8.77 14.46 25.46
C LEU A 433 -7.34 14.74 24.95
N TYR A 434 -7.15 14.68 23.64
CA TYR A 434 -5.88 15.03 22.99
C TYR A 434 -5.52 16.51 23.17
N LEU A 435 -6.42 17.44 22.84
CA LEU A 435 -6.12 18.87 22.81
C LEU A 435 -5.95 19.48 24.21
N VAL A 436 -6.74 19.06 25.20
CA VAL A 436 -6.67 19.60 26.55
C VAL A 436 -5.36 19.21 27.22
N SER A 437 -4.99 17.93 27.15
CA SER A 437 -3.71 17.44 27.70
C SER A 437 -2.49 18.08 27.04
N ARG A 438 -2.58 18.39 25.73
CA ARG A 438 -1.55 19.11 24.97
C ARG A 438 -1.42 20.57 25.38
N LEU A 439 -2.51 21.34 25.33
CA LEU A 439 -2.48 22.81 25.43
C LEU A 439 -2.53 23.35 26.87
N LEU A 440 -2.97 22.54 27.84
CA LEU A 440 -3.07 22.93 29.23
C LEU A 440 -2.25 21.96 30.11
N PRO A 441 -0.99 22.29 30.43
CA PRO A 441 -0.17 21.45 31.33
C PRO A 441 -0.81 21.27 32.71
N GLY A 442 -1.54 22.29 33.19
CA GLY A 442 -2.18 22.27 34.51
C GLY A 442 -3.28 21.22 34.70
N THR A 443 -3.77 20.58 33.64
CA THR A 443 -4.74 19.47 33.75
C THR A 443 -4.09 18.09 33.81
N ARG A 444 -2.76 18.00 33.62
CA ARG A 444 -2.00 16.74 33.61
C ARG A 444 -1.88 16.12 35.01
N THR A 445 -1.81 16.95 36.06
CA THR A 445 -1.66 16.52 37.47
C THR A 445 -2.97 16.14 38.15
N VAL A 446 -4.12 16.58 37.63
CA VAL A 446 -5.44 16.36 38.25
C VAL A 446 -5.85 14.87 38.22
N LEU A 447 -5.22 14.06 37.36
CA LEU A 447 -5.46 12.62 37.27
C LEU A 447 -4.74 11.79 38.36
N GLU A 448 -3.74 12.35 39.05
CA GLU A 448 -2.93 11.61 40.05
C GLU A 448 -3.47 11.73 41.49
N GLY A 449 -4.51 12.54 41.73
CA GLY A 449 -5.06 12.84 43.06
C GLY A 449 -6.29 12.04 43.49
N GLY A 450 -6.49 10.83 42.97
CA GLY A 450 -7.63 9.95 43.32
C GLY A 450 -7.49 9.24 44.68
N GLY A 451 -6.86 9.88 45.67
CA GLY A 451 -6.69 9.36 47.02
C GLY A 451 -7.44 10.21 48.05
N VAL A 452 -8.62 9.74 48.45
CA VAL A 452 -9.36 10.03 49.69
C VAL A 452 -8.88 11.26 50.48
N GLN A 453 -9.57 12.39 50.30
CA GLN A 453 -9.83 13.32 51.40
C GLN A 453 -11.30 13.75 51.36
N SER A 454 -12.02 13.24 52.36
CA SER A 454 -13.30 13.69 52.93
C SER A 454 -14.48 13.92 51.97
N ALA A 455 -15.25 12.84 51.80
CA ALA A 455 -16.71 12.93 51.82
C ALA A 455 -17.14 13.43 53.22
N ASP A 456 -17.35 14.73 53.36
CA ASP A 456 -18.29 15.33 54.32
C ASP A 456 -18.26 16.85 54.14
N GLU A 457 -19.14 17.32 53.25
CA GLU A 457 -19.98 18.52 53.39
C GLU A 457 -20.66 18.75 52.03
N GLY A 458 -21.85 18.18 51.88
CA GLY A 458 -22.73 18.49 50.75
C GLY A 458 -23.26 19.92 50.91
N THR A 459 -22.58 20.89 50.32
CA THR A 459 -23.07 22.26 50.20
C THR A 459 -23.58 22.55 48.79
N GLN A 460 -24.54 23.46 48.75
CA GLN A 460 -25.31 23.96 47.62
C GLN A 460 -24.49 24.39 46.37
N GLU A 461 -23.16 24.41 46.44
CA GLU A 461 -22.21 24.87 45.42
C GLU A 461 -22.07 23.89 44.24
N GLU A 462 -22.23 22.58 44.43
CA GLU A 462 -22.10 21.59 43.34
C GLU A 462 -23.24 21.67 42.30
N LYS A 463 -24.44 22.11 42.70
CA LYS A 463 -25.57 22.37 41.79
C LYS A 463 -25.50 23.73 41.09
N GLU A 464 -24.70 24.65 41.62
CA GLU A 464 -24.44 25.96 41.00
C GLU A 464 -23.29 25.92 39.98
N ALA A 465 -22.35 24.98 40.13
CA ALA A 465 -21.21 24.78 39.21
C ALA A 465 -21.65 24.52 37.75
N GLY A 466 -22.71 23.72 37.53
CA GLY A 466 -23.26 23.48 36.19
C GLY A 466 -23.88 24.73 35.53
N ARG A 467 -24.38 25.70 36.32
CA ARG A 467 -24.93 26.97 35.80
C ARG A 467 -23.83 28.01 35.50
N GLY A 468 -22.69 27.92 36.19
CA GLY A 468 -21.52 28.76 35.93
C GLY A 468 -20.79 28.41 34.64
N MET A 469 -20.79 27.12 34.24
CA MET A 469 -20.07 26.64 33.05
C MET A 469 -20.55 27.29 31.75
N TRP A 470 -21.87 27.32 31.51
CA TRP A 470 -22.43 27.93 30.30
C TRP A 470 -22.24 29.45 30.28
N ARG A 471 -22.35 30.12 31.43
CA ARG A 471 -22.09 31.56 31.58
C ARG A 471 -20.64 31.92 31.23
N ASN A 472 -19.67 31.09 31.60
CA ASN A 472 -18.25 31.31 31.28
C ASN A 472 -17.94 31.15 29.78
N ILE A 473 -18.83 30.53 29.01
CA ILE A 473 -18.63 30.29 27.57
C ILE A 473 -19.36 31.36 26.75
N THR A 474 -20.49 31.85 27.23
CA THR A 474 -21.27 32.91 26.59
C THR A 474 -20.77 34.32 26.93
N ASP A 475 -19.99 34.48 28.00
CA ASP A 475 -19.37 35.75 28.36
C ASP A 475 -18.17 36.09 27.45
N PRO A 476 -18.22 37.18 26.66
CA PRO A 476 -17.11 37.59 25.81
C PRO A 476 -15.84 37.99 26.60
N LEU A 477 -15.94 38.24 27.91
CA LEU A 477 -14.81 38.62 28.77
C LEU A 477 -14.10 37.41 29.40
N ALA A 478 -14.73 36.24 29.39
CA ALA A 478 -14.16 35.04 29.98
C ALA A 478 -13.09 34.40 29.09
N SER A 479 -11.99 33.96 29.70
CA SER A 479 -10.95 33.25 28.96
C SER A 479 -11.43 31.84 28.58
N TRP A 480 -11.20 31.40 27.35
CA TRP A 480 -11.55 30.02 26.95
C TRP A 480 -10.84 28.96 27.83
N LYS A 481 -9.67 29.29 28.40
CA LYS A 481 -8.92 28.42 29.32
C LYS A 481 -9.68 28.14 30.63
N SER A 482 -10.32 29.15 31.23
CA SER A 482 -11.12 28.95 32.45
C SER A 482 -12.33 28.05 32.18
N SER A 483 -12.94 28.16 31.00
CA SER A 483 -14.08 27.32 30.60
C SER A 483 -13.65 25.86 30.41
N VAL A 484 -12.45 25.61 29.87
CA VAL A 484 -11.89 24.25 29.76
C VAL A 484 -11.61 23.64 31.12
N VAL A 485 -11.01 24.39 32.05
CA VAL A 485 -10.72 23.90 33.41
C VAL A 485 -12.00 23.61 34.18
N ALA A 486 -13.05 24.43 34.01
CA ALA A 486 -14.35 24.17 34.60
C ALA A 486 -14.98 22.86 34.07
N LEU A 487 -14.89 22.62 32.75
CA LEU A 487 -15.33 21.37 32.14
C LEU A 487 -14.54 20.15 32.66
N TRP A 488 -13.22 20.28 32.77
CA TRP A 488 -12.34 19.17 33.17
C TRP A 488 -12.55 18.71 34.63
N ARG A 489 -13.10 19.57 35.48
CA ARG A 489 -13.44 19.24 36.88
C ARG A 489 -14.83 18.60 37.03
N GLN A 490 -15.62 18.52 35.97
CA GLN A 490 -16.99 18.04 36.06
C GLN A 490 -17.05 16.50 36.17
N PRO A 491 -17.78 15.95 37.18
CA PRO A 491 -17.82 14.50 37.41
C PRO A 491 -18.45 13.73 36.26
N CYS A 492 -19.43 14.32 35.57
CA CYS A 492 -20.12 13.67 34.44
C CYS A 492 -19.22 13.57 33.21
N PHE A 493 -18.31 14.53 33.02
CA PHE A 493 -17.29 14.43 31.97
C PHE A 493 -16.24 13.36 32.31
N LEU A 494 -15.81 13.29 33.58
CA LEU A 494 -14.92 12.23 34.06
C LEU A 494 -15.55 10.83 33.92
N ALA A 495 -16.85 10.69 34.19
CA ALA A 495 -17.57 9.45 33.98
C ALA A 495 -17.58 9.02 32.50
N LEU A 496 -17.71 9.96 31.55
CA LEU A 496 -17.65 9.64 30.12
C LEU A 496 -16.27 9.12 29.68
N GLN A 497 -15.18 9.58 30.32
CA GLN A 497 -13.82 9.10 30.02
C GLN A 497 -13.61 7.62 30.41
N THR A 498 -14.41 7.10 31.35
CA THR A 498 -14.31 5.70 31.77
C THR A 498 -14.90 4.71 30.75
N LEU A 499 -15.67 5.20 29.77
CA LEU A 499 -16.32 4.38 28.75
C LEU A 499 -15.38 4.10 27.57
N PRO A 500 -15.36 2.86 27.03
CA PRO A 500 -14.38 2.44 26.03
C PRO A 500 -14.49 3.22 24.72
N ASP A 501 -15.70 3.57 24.29
CA ASP A 501 -15.94 4.30 23.03
C ASP A 501 -15.35 5.72 23.05
N TYR A 502 -15.19 6.31 24.24
CA TYR A 502 -14.75 7.69 24.46
C TYR A 502 -13.27 7.80 24.83
N GLN A 503 -12.59 6.68 25.04
CA GLN A 503 -11.17 6.64 25.38
C GLN A 503 -10.30 6.87 24.13
N LEU A 504 -9.25 7.68 24.30
CA LEU A 504 -8.22 7.88 23.30
C LEU A 504 -7.12 6.83 23.52
N SER A 505 -6.97 5.89 22.60
CA SER A 505 -5.90 4.89 22.67
C SER A 505 -4.53 5.48 22.30
N PHE A 506 -3.46 4.82 22.74
CA PHE A 506 -2.09 5.22 22.40
C PHE A 506 -1.84 5.26 20.88
N ALA A 507 -2.35 4.28 20.14
CA ALA A 507 -2.20 4.22 18.69
C ALA A 507 -2.94 5.39 17.98
N GLU A 508 -4.13 5.75 18.45
CA GLU A 508 -4.87 6.92 17.93
C GLU A 508 -4.15 8.24 18.24
N TRP A 509 -3.56 8.35 19.44
CA TRP A 509 -2.75 9.52 19.81
C TRP A 509 -1.55 9.69 18.88
N VAL A 510 -0.77 8.63 18.63
CA VAL A 510 0.40 8.70 17.72
C VAL A 510 -0.03 9.13 16.31
N LYS A 511 -1.15 8.60 15.79
CA LYS A 511 -1.69 8.99 14.47
C LYS A 511 -2.09 10.47 14.42
N ALA A 512 -2.64 11.01 15.50
CA ALA A 512 -2.99 12.43 15.59
C ALA A 512 -1.73 13.31 15.66
N GLU A 513 -0.75 12.93 16.47
CA GLU A 513 0.52 13.67 16.66
C GLU A 513 1.35 13.72 15.38
N LEU A 514 1.44 12.62 14.63
CA LEU A 514 2.19 12.56 13.35
C LEU A 514 1.64 13.54 12.28
N ARG A 515 0.37 13.94 12.38
CA ARG A 515 -0.28 14.88 11.45
C ARG A 515 -0.04 16.35 11.81
N VAL A 516 0.54 16.64 12.97
CA VAL A 516 0.85 18.01 13.41
C VAL A 516 2.02 18.59 12.62
N GLN A 517 1.88 19.84 12.18
CA GLN A 517 2.92 20.60 11.48
C GLN A 517 3.82 21.31 12.47
N ARG A 518 5.13 21.11 12.38
CA ARG A 518 6.11 21.68 13.32
C ARG A 518 6.23 23.20 13.17
N SER A 519 6.18 23.70 11.94
CA SER A 519 6.36 25.12 11.63
C SER A 519 5.23 26.03 12.13
N THR A 520 4.02 25.50 12.27
CA THR A 520 2.80 26.27 12.58
C THR A 520 2.12 25.83 13.88
N ASP A 521 2.80 25.04 14.73
CA ASP A 521 2.29 24.57 16.02
C ASP A 521 2.12 25.72 17.05
N ILE A 522 1.26 25.52 18.05
CA ILE A 522 1.12 26.41 19.22
C ILE A 522 2.28 26.22 20.20
N LEU A 523 2.73 24.98 20.39
CA LEU A 523 3.78 24.65 21.34
C LEU A 523 5.17 24.94 20.75
N SER A 524 6.05 25.49 21.57
CA SER A 524 7.47 25.58 21.23
C SER A 524 8.11 24.19 21.18
N ASP A 525 9.22 24.06 20.46
CA ASP A 525 9.94 22.78 20.35
C ASP A 525 10.24 22.10 21.71
N PRO A 526 10.73 22.79 22.78
CA PRO A 526 10.96 22.13 24.07
C PRO A 526 9.65 21.71 24.76
N GLU A 527 8.61 22.55 24.73
CA GLU A 527 7.31 22.23 25.34
C GLU A 527 6.64 21.04 24.65
N ARG A 528 6.83 20.91 23.32
CA ARG A 528 6.35 19.78 22.53
C ARG A 528 7.04 18.48 22.94
N GLN A 529 8.37 18.52 23.10
CA GLN A 529 9.13 17.35 23.54
C GLN A 529 8.74 16.92 24.96
N GLU A 530 8.57 17.88 25.88
CA GLU A 530 8.10 17.60 27.24
C GLU A 530 6.69 16.97 27.24
N TYR A 531 5.78 17.51 26.42
CA TYR A 531 4.44 16.94 26.26
C TYR A 531 4.51 15.49 25.76
N GLN A 532 5.23 15.23 24.68
CA GLN A 532 5.35 13.88 24.11
C GLN A 532 6.02 12.90 25.09
N GLN A 533 7.02 13.34 25.87
CA GLN A 533 7.62 12.55 26.95
C GLN A 533 6.60 12.17 28.01
N TRP A 534 5.85 13.16 28.51
CA TRP A 534 4.81 12.93 29.51
C TRP A 534 3.75 11.94 29.01
N VAL A 535 3.28 12.10 27.77
CA VAL A 535 2.27 11.19 27.19
C VAL A 535 2.80 9.76 27.08
N CYS A 536 3.99 9.59 26.51
CA CYS A 536 4.56 8.26 26.32
C CYS A 536 4.88 7.58 27.64
N GLN A 537 5.53 8.26 28.60
CA GLN A 537 6.06 7.63 29.81
C GLN A 537 5.05 7.58 30.97
N GLN A 538 4.26 8.64 31.18
CA GLN A 538 3.41 8.78 32.36
C GLN A 538 1.94 8.44 32.06
N GLN A 539 1.43 8.81 30.88
CA GLN A 539 0.01 8.64 30.55
C GLN A 539 -0.33 7.26 29.96
N TYR A 540 0.40 6.77 28.95
CA TYR A 540 -0.01 5.54 28.24
C TYR A 540 0.82 4.30 28.54
N LEU A 541 2.09 4.44 28.94
CA LEU A 541 2.93 3.27 29.23
C LEU A 541 2.39 2.48 30.42
N SER A 542 1.95 3.14 31.49
CA SER A 542 1.49 2.50 32.74
C SER A 542 0.03 2.00 32.69
N VAL A 543 -0.79 2.55 31.80
CA VAL A 543 -2.24 2.27 31.71
C VAL A 543 -2.52 0.91 31.07
N PRO A 544 -3.50 0.12 31.55
CA PRO A 544 -3.79 -1.22 31.02
C PRO A 544 -4.30 -1.20 29.58
N LEU A 545 -4.13 -2.34 28.88
CA LEU A 545 -4.55 -2.54 27.49
C LEU A 545 -6.05 -2.27 27.26
N ASN A 546 -6.90 -2.65 28.21
CA ASN A 546 -8.36 -2.46 28.12
C ASN A 546 -8.77 -0.98 28.10
N GLN A 547 -7.88 -0.09 28.54
CA GLN A 547 -8.08 1.37 28.56
C GLN A 547 -7.27 2.06 27.45
N GLY A 548 -6.75 1.30 26.48
CA GLY A 548 -5.97 1.82 25.35
C GLY A 548 -4.52 2.18 25.66
N GLY A 549 -3.97 1.76 26.80
CA GLY A 549 -2.56 1.90 27.17
C GLY A 549 -1.72 0.64 26.88
N CYS A 550 -0.48 0.57 27.39
CA CYS A 550 0.48 -0.50 27.11
C CYS A 550 0.79 -1.44 28.29
N ALA A 551 0.11 -1.29 29.43
CA ALA A 551 0.24 -2.15 30.63
C ALA A 551 1.67 -2.35 31.16
N GLY A 552 2.57 -1.40 30.90
CA GLY A 552 3.99 -1.44 31.23
C GLY A 552 4.87 -2.15 30.20
N ASP A 553 4.31 -2.67 29.09
CA ASP A 553 5.06 -3.33 28.04
C ASP A 553 5.59 -2.33 26.99
N ILE A 554 6.89 -2.05 27.09
CA ILE A 554 7.64 -1.19 26.16
C ILE A 554 7.60 -1.75 24.73
N ARG A 555 7.53 -3.08 24.55
CA ARG A 555 7.49 -3.69 23.21
C ARG A 555 6.19 -3.35 22.48
N GLN A 556 5.06 -3.38 23.19
CA GLN A 556 3.78 -2.98 22.64
C GLN A 556 3.75 -1.50 22.29
N ALA A 557 4.28 -0.63 23.16
CA ALA A 557 4.41 0.79 22.87
C ALA A 557 5.25 1.05 21.60
N CYS A 558 6.42 0.42 21.47
CA CYS A 558 7.25 0.49 20.27
C CYS A 558 6.54 -0.06 19.03
N SER A 559 5.77 -1.14 19.16
CA SER A 559 4.98 -1.72 18.06
C SER A 559 3.91 -0.74 17.58
N HIS A 560 3.14 -0.12 18.48
CA HIS A 560 2.11 0.86 18.11
C HIS A 560 2.70 2.09 17.41
N ILE A 561 3.82 2.63 17.91
CA ILE A 561 4.52 3.74 17.25
C ILE A 561 5.00 3.33 15.85
N PHE A 562 5.64 2.15 15.75
CA PHE A 562 6.15 1.65 14.47
C PHE A 562 5.01 1.45 13.46
N HIS A 563 3.90 0.83 13.86
CA HIS A 563 2.71 0.65 13.02
C HIS A 563 2.15 1.98 12.51
N ALA A 564 2.02 2.98 13.39
CA ALA A 564 1.51 4.29 13.04
C ALA A 564 2.43 5.05 12.07
N ILE A 565 3.76 4.95 12.25
CA ILE A 565 4.72 5.51 11.30
C ILE A 565 4.58 4.86 9.93
N MET A 566 4.49 3.52 9.87
CA MET A 566 4.34 2.80 8.62
C MET A 566 3.07 3.21 7.87
N GLU A 567 1.93 3.28 8.56
CA GLU A 567 0.66 3.75 7.97
C GLU A 567 0.73 5.20 7.50
N PHE A 568 1.40 6.08 8.26
CA PHE A 568 1.59 7.47 7.89
C PHE A 568 2.33 7.62 6.56
N TYR A 569 3.38 6.82 6.33
CA TYR A 569 4.10 6.81 5.06
C TYR A 569 3.26 6.25 3.90
N THR A 570 2.45 5.21 4.13
CA THR A 570 1.54 4.69 3.11
C THR A 570 0.50 5.75 2.71
N CYS A 571 -0.11 6.44 3.68
CA CYS A 571 -1.09 7.50 3.41
C CYS A 571 -0.49 8.75 2.76
N THR A 572 0.76 9.12 3.09
CA THR A 572 1.40 10.31 2.48
C THR A 572 1.85 10.04 1.05
N GLN A 573 2.28 8.82 0.72
CA GLN A 573 2.68 8.46 -0.65
C GLN A 573 1.47 8.34 -1.60
N THR A 574 0.31 7.86 -1.12
CA THR A 574 -0.93 7.88 -1.92
C THR A 574 -1.48 9.30 -2.12
N VAL A 575 -1.22 10.22 -1.19
CA VAL A 575 -1.72 11.61 -1.21
C VAL A 575 -0.76 12.60 -1.89
N GLN A 576 0.49 12.22 -2.21
CA GLN A 576 1.44 13.12 -2.89
C GLN A 576 1.01 13.55 -4.31
N THR A 577 -0.03 12.95 -4.89
CA THR A 577 -0.68 13.40 -6.14
C THR A 577 -1.91 14.30 -5.93
N THR A 578 -2.43 14.45 -4.70
CA THR A 578 -3.57 15.35 -4.39
C THR A 578 -3.31 16.16 -3.11
N ARG A 579 -2.90 17.41 -3.30
CA ARG A 579 -2.65 18.46 -2.29
C ARG A 579 -3.51 18.35 -1.01
N CYS A 580 -2.94 17.82 0.09
CA CYS A 580 -3.19 18.24 1.49
C CYS A 580 -2.38 17.48 2.56
N GLY A 581 -1.22 16.91 2.25
CA GLY A 581 -0.28 16.40 3.26
C GLY A 581 0.87 17.39 3.51
N PRO A 582 1.34 17.61 4.76
CA PRO A 582 2.56 18.39 4.98
C PRO A 582 3.75 17.69 4.29
N PRO A 583 4.72 18.45 3.75
CA PRO A 583 5.96 17.85 3.28
C PRO A 583 6.59 17.04 4.43
N GLU A 584 7.19 15.88 4.14
CA GLU A 584 7.76 14.97 5.15
C GLU A 584 8.63 15.70 6.20
N ALA A 585 9.32 16.76 5.77
CA ALA A 585 10.19 17.62 6.58
C ALA A 585 9.48 18.48 7.65
N ASP A 586 8.19 18.80 7.48
CA ASP A 586 7.44 19.68 8.40
C ASP A 586 6.49 18.92 9.35
N SER A 587 6.53 17.58 9.32
CA SER A 587 5.74 16.73 10.23
C SER A 587 6.45 16.49 11.58
N CYS A 588 5.70 16.13 12.62
CA CYS A 588 6.25 15.70 13.92
C CYS A 588 6.92 14.30 13.90
N LEU A 589 7.10 13.71 12.72
CA LEU A 589 7.76 12.41 12.54
C LEU A 589 9.14 12.31 13.21
N PRO A 590 10.07 13.29 13.09
CA PRO A 590 11.37 13.19 13.75
C PRO A 590 11.26 13.12 15.27
N ASP A 591 10.27 13.81 15.84
CA ASP A 591 10.07 13.87 17.27
C ASP A 591 9.52 12.53 17.78
N ILE A 592 8.55 11.93 17.08
CA ILE A 592 8.05 10.58 17.36
C ILE A 592 9.13 9.51 17.18
N VAL A 593 9.98 9.61 16.15
CA VAL A 593 11.12 8.72 15.98
C VAL A 593 12.11 8.87 17.15
N SER A 594 12.31 10.09 17.68
CA SER A 594 13.13 10.27 18.89
C SER A 594 12.51 9.62 20.13
N ARG A 595 11.18 9.65 20.29
CA ARG A 595 10.49 8.92 21.39
C ARG A 595 10.68 7.41 21.23
N LEU A 596 10.60 6.91 20.00
CA LEU A 596 10.88 5.51 19.70
C LEU A 596 12.33 5.14 20.05
N GLN A 597 13.31 5.99 19.73
CA GLN A 597 14.71 5.78 20.11
C GLN A 597 14.90 5.68 21.62
N GLU A 598 14.21 6.51 22.42
CA GLU A 598 14.29 6.47 23.88
C GLU A 598 13.70 5.17 24.47
N LEU A 599 12.51 4.78 24.03
CA LEU A 599 11.88 3.52 24.46
C LEU A 599 12.69 2.30 24.04
N VAL A 600 13.27 2.33 22.84
CA VAL A 600 14.17 1.27 22.35
C VAL A 600 15.46 1.22 23.16
N TYR A 601 16.03 2.38 23.53
CA TYR A 601 17.20 2.43 24.39
C TYR A 601 16.91 1.83 25.78
N GLU A 602 15.76 2.15 26.37
CA GLU A 602 15.32 1.54 27.64
C GLU A 602 15.16 0.03 27.52
N LEU A 603 14.54 -0.45 26.43
CA LEU A 603 14.43 -1.88 26.13
C LEU A 603 15.80 -2.56 26.03
N GLU A 604 16.78 -1.92 25.38
CA GLU A 604 18.13 -2.44 25.22
C GLU A 604 18.94 -2.45 26.52
N MET A 605 18.73 -1.46 27.38
CA MET A 605 19.30 -1.44 28.72
C MET A 605 18.70 -2.58 29.55
N ASN A 606 17.37 -2.74 29.56
CA ASN A 606 16.69 -3.84 30.25
C ASN A 606 17.18 -5.22 29.78
N ARG A 607 17.42 -5.39 28.47
CA ARG A 607 18.03 -6.58 27.88
C ARG A 607 19.48 -6.83 28.32
N ALA A 608 20.24 -5.79 28.62
CA ALA A 608 21.62 -5.94 29.11
C ALA A 608 21.66 -6.48 30.55
N PHE A 609 20.61 -6.20 31.35
CA PHE A 609 20.51 -6.61 32.74
C PHE A 609 19.77 -7.95 32.95
N ARG A 610 18.78 -8.29 32.13
CA ARG A 610 18.04 -9.56 32.22
C ARG A 610 18.78 -10.69 31.48
N ARG A 611 18.97 -11.84 32.14
CA ARG A 611 19.68 -13.03 31.60
C ARG A 611 18.77 -14.02 30.84
N ASP A 612 17.47 -13.72 30.71
CA ASP A 612 16.51 -14.71 30.22
C ASP A 612 16.68 -15.00 28.72
N GLU A 613 16.70 -16.30 28.38
CA GLU A 613 17.03 -16.84 27.07
C GLU A 613 15.88 -16.78 26.06
N GLU A 614 14.63 -16.64 26.51
CA GLU A 614 13.44 -16.83 25.67
C GLU A 614 13.03 -15.59 24.86
N ASP A 615 13.54 -14.41 25.23
CA ASP A 615 12.96 -13.13 24.82
C ASP A 615 13.81 -12.36 23.77
N GLN A 616 14.63 -13.11 23.02
CA GLN A 616 15.76 -12.62 22.21
C GLN A 616 15.45 -12.37 20.73
N ARG A 617 14.18 -12.50 20.29
CA ARG A 617 13.80 -12.08 18.94
C ARG A 617 13.71 -10.55 18.88
N SER A 618 14.20 -9.98 17.79
CA SER A 618 14.08 -8.56 17.52
C SER A 618 12.62 -8.24 17.21
N PHE A 619 11.90 -7.67 18.18
CA PHE A 619 10.49 -7.30 18.07
C PHE A 619 10.16 -6.56 16.76
N ILE A 620 11.08 -5.73 16.24
CA ILE A 620 10.92 -5.01 14.97
C ILE A 620 10.73 -5.97 13.80
N LEU A 621 11.56 -7.02 13.72
CA LEU A 621 11.49 -8.00 12.63
C LEU A 621 10.19 -8.82 12.70
N ASP A 622 9.73 -9.14 13.92
CA ASP A 622 8.46 -9.85 14.12
C ASP A 622 7.28 -9.01 13.60
N VAL A 623 7.23 -7.73 13.95
CA VAL A 623 6.18 -6.80 13.52
C VAL A 623 6.09 -6.68 11.98
N ILE A 624 7.21 -6.68 11.28
CA ILE A 624 7.21 -6.60 9.81
C ILE A 624 6.85 -7.95 9.20
N SER A 625 7.29 -9.04 9.82
CA SER A 625 6.96 -10.38 9.34
C SER A 625 5.44 -10.59 9.31
N GLU A 626 4.72 -10.09 10.33
CA GLU A 626 3.27 -10.12 10.43
C GLU A 626 2.59 -9.27 9.34
N LYS A 627 3.05 -8.02 9.15
CA LYS A 627 2.53 -7.16 8.06
C LYS A 627 2.75 -7.76 6.67
N CYS A 628 3.91 -8.36 6.43
CA CYS A 628 4.24 -8.93 5.13
C CYS A 628 3.61 -10.31 4.88
N SER A 629 3.20 -11.06 5.91
CA SER A 629 2.46 -12.32 5.71
C SER A 629 1.08 -12.09 5.10
N VAL A 630 0.42 -10.97 5.43
CA VAL A 630 -0.90 -10.62 4.89
C VAL A 630 -0.87 -10.37 3.37
N THR A 631 0.29 -9.93 2.84
CA THR A 631 0.46 -9.55 1.42
C THR A 631 0.91 -10.73 0.52
N SER A 632 1.20 -11.91 1.09
CA SER A 632 1.97 -12.96 0.41
C SER A 632 1.16 -13.88 -0.54
N GLU A 633 -0.17 -13.78 -0.58
CA GLU A 633 -1.02 -14.79 -1.24
C GLU A 633 -1.43 -14.47 -2.71
N SER A 634 -0.96 -13.37 -3.31
CA SER A 634 -1.32 -13.01 -4.69
C SER A 634 -0.11 -12.64 -5.55
N LEU A 635 -0.02 -13.25 -6.75
CA LEU A 635 0.93 -12.94 -7.83
C LEU A 635 0.66 -11.57 -8.52
N ALA A 636 -0.14 -10.70 -7.89
CA ALA A 636 -0.51 -9.40 -8.45
C ALA A 636 0.63 -8.38 -8.35
N VAL A 637 0.78 -7.53 -9.37
CA VAL A 637 1.78 -6.44 -9.37
C VAL A 637 1.56 -5.45 -8.21
N SER A 638 0.33 -5.34 -7.71
CA SER A 638 -0.01 -4.48 -6.57
C SER A 638 0.59 -4.97 -5.25
N SER A 639 0.59 -6.28 -4.96
CA SER A 639 1.16 -6.84 -3.72
C SER A 639 2.68 -6.67 -3.70
N GLU A 640 3.35 -6.81 -4.85
CA GLU A 640 4.78 -6.55 -4.98
C GLU A 640 5.12 -5.07 -4.75
N LEU A 641 4.32 -4.14 -5.28
CA LEU A 641 4.51 -2.70 -5.04
C LEU A 641 4.28 -2.33 -3.57
N GLU A 642 3.25 -2.87 -2.93
CA GLU A 642 2.99 -2.69 -1.50
C GLU A 642 4.13 -3.24 -0.64
N LEU A 643 4.68 -4.40 -1.00
CA LEU A 643 5.85 -4.99 -0.34
C LEU A 643 7.07 -4.08 -0.50
N GLN A 644 7.34 -3.58 -1.70
CA GLN A 644 8.45 -2.65 -1.97
C GLN A 644 8.33 -1.35 -1.16
N GLN A 645 7.14 -0.75 -1.13
CA GLN A 645 6.87 0.45 -0.33
C GLN A 645 7.08 0.16 1.17
N THR A 646 6.52 -0.93 1.68
CA THR A 646 6.66 -1.34 3.08
C THR A 646 8.14 -1.52 3.45
N MET A 647 8.92 -2.22 2.62
CA MET A 647 10.35 -2.47 2.88
C MET A 647 11.19 -1.19 2.79
N HIS A 648 10.86 -0.26 1.88
CA HIS A 648 11.53 1.02 1.80
C HIS A 648 11.28 1.87 3.05
N ILE A 649 10.03 1.94 3.51
CA ILE A 649 9.67 2.66 4.73
C ILE A 649 10.35 2.04 5.95
N TRP A 650 10.33 0.71 6.05
CA TRP A 650 11.04 0.00 7.11
C TRP A 650 12.52 0.35 7.16
N SER A 651 13.18 0.34 5.99
CA SER A 651 14.60 0.65 5.87
C SER A 651 14.91 2.07 6.37
N ARG A 652 14.04 3.05 6.09
CA ARG A 652 14.18 4.42 6.62
C ARG A 652 14.04 4.48 8.14
N VAL A 653 13.05 3.78 8.71
CA VAL A 653 12.79 3.80 10.16
C VAL A 653 13.90 3.08 10.92
N VAL A 654 14.37 1.93 10.45
CA VAL A 654 15.42 1.16 11.14
C VAL A 654 16.75 1.87 11.16
N VAL A 655 17.14 2.55 10.08
CA VAL A 655 18.40 3.32 10.05
C VAL A 655 18.38 4.46 11.07
N ALA A 656 17.19 4.98 11.43
CA ALA A 656 17.04 5.98 12.48
C ALA A 656 17.12 5.39 13.89
N LEU A 657 16.93 4.09 14.09
CA LEU A 657 17.01 3.47 15.42
C LEU A 657 18.46 3.17 15.81
N PRO A 658 18.75 2.80 17.07
CA PRO A 658 20.07 2.34 17.45
C PRO A 658 20.48 1.06 16.68
N PRO A 659 21.75 0.92 16.26
CA PRO A 659 22.21 -0.23 15.48
C PRO A 659 22.26 -1.54 16.28
N THR A 660 22.16 -1.43 17.59
CA THR A 660 22.05 -2.51 18.57
C THR A 660 20.74 -3.29 18.46
N VAL A 661 19.71 -2.75 17.80
CA VAL A 661 18.39 -3.40 17.68
C VAL A 661 18.40 -4.59 16.71
N LEU A 662 19.27 -4.54 15.70
CA LEU A 662 19.35 -5.54 14.63
C LEU A 662 19.96 -6.87 15.07
N LEU A 663 20.72 -6.87 16.17
CA LEU A 663 21.50 -8.02 16.62
C LEU A 663 21.16 -8.34 18.07
N SER A 664 20.83 -9.60 18.32
CA SER A 664 20.71 -10.13 19.68
C SER A 664 22.01 -10.79 20.12
N VAL A 665 22.24 -10.78 21.43
CA VAL A 665 23.32 -11.54 22.06
C VAL A 665 22.68 -12.76 22.71
N ARG A 666 23.09 -13.96 22.31
CA ARG A 666 22.71 -15.19 23.01
C ARG A 666 23.80 -15.54 24.03
N SER A 667 23.40 -15.78 25.27
CA SER A 667 24.21 -16.56 26.21
C SER A 667 24.12 -18.03 25.79
N LEU A 668 25.26 -18.71 25.66
CA LEU A 668 25.28 -20.16 25.53
C LEU A 668 26.26 -20.69 26.59
N GLY A 669 25.72 -21.00 27.77
CA GLY A 669 26.52 -21.15 28.99
C GLY A 669 27.21 -19.84 29.38
N ASP A 670 28.47 -19.90 29.81
CA ASP A 670 29.26 -18.72 30.23
C ASP A 670 29.69 -17.80 29.07
N LYS A 671 29.48 -18.20 27.81
CA LYS A 671 29.98 -17.45 26.64
C LYS A 671 28.84 -16.72 25.94
N ARG A 672 28.96 -15.40 25.85
CA ARG A 672 28.07 -14.54 25.05
C ARG A 672 28.48 -14.57 23.58
N ARG A 673 27.52 -14.83 22.68
CA ARG A 673 27.74 -14.85 21.23
C ARG A 673 26.72 -13.97 20.52
N LEU A 674 27.16 -13.34 19.44
CA LEU A 674 26.28 -12.60 18.52
C LEU A 674 25.41 -13.59 17.73
N ASP A 675 24.12 -13.28 17.61
CA ASP A 675 23.17 -14.02 16.79
C ASP A 675 22.69 -13.21 15.59
N LEU A 676 22.72 -13.88 14.43
CA LEU A 676 22.39 -13.32 13.13
C LEU A 676 21.08 -13.91 12.57
N ARG A 677 20.55 -15.00 13.14
CA ARG A 677 19.53 -15.83 12.50
C ARG A 677 18.29 -15.05 12.09
N ALA A 678 17.70 -14.29 13.02
CA ALA A 678 16.48 -13.53 12.74
C ALA A 678 16.67 -12.48 11.63
N PHE A 679 17.80 -11.77 11.63
CA PHE A 679 18.10 -10.76 10.62
C PHE A 679 18.45 -11.40 9.27
N ALA A 680 19.19 -12.51 9.26
CA ALA A 680 19.48 -13.27 8.06
C ALA A 680 18.21 -13.84 7.41
N GLU A 681 17.30 -14.41 8.22
CA GLU A 681 15.99 -14.90 7.75
C GLU A 681 15.18 -13.76 7.12
N HIS A 682 15.11 -12.60 7.76
CA HIS A 682 14.43 -11.43 7.22
C HIS A 682 15.02 -10.96 5.88
N ILE A 683 16.35 -10.86 5.78
CA ILE A 683 17.01 -10.46 4.53
C ILE A 683 16.74 -11.49 3.43
N ASN A 684 17.01 -12.77 3.72
CA ASN A 684 16.92 -13.84 2.74
C ASN A 684 15.48 -14.08 2.27
N GLN A 685 14.45 -13.83 3.08
CA GLN A 685 13.07 -14.07 2.69
C GLN A 685 12.36 -12.84 2.11
N ARG A 686 12.66 -11.64 2.62
CA ARG A 686 11.87 -10.43 2.33
C ARG A 686 12.69 -9.33 1.67
N HIS A 687 13.78 -8.90 2.31
CA HIS A 687 14.54 -7.73 1.85
C HIS A 687 15.25 -7.97 0.51
N ARG A 688 15.67 -9.22 0.23
CA ARG A 688 16.30 -9.59 -1.04
C ARG A 688 15.45 -9.20 -2.25
N ASN A 689 14.12 -9.34 -2.18
CA ASN A 689 13.24 -9.14 -3.33
C ASN A 689 13.06 -7.66 -3.70
N VAL A 690 13.35 -6.74 -2.76
CA VAL A 690 13.18 -5.29 -2.94
C VAL A 690 14.51 -4.58 -3.29
N CYS A 691 15.63 -5.30 -3.32
CA CYS A 691 16.95 -4.71 -3.58
C CYS A 691 17.10 -4.22 -5.03
N VAL A 692 17.45 -2.93 -5.19
CA VAL A 692 17.76 -2.30 -6.49
C VAL A 692 19.10 -1.58 -6.38
N PRO A 693 20.15 -1.96 -7.15
CA PRO A 693 20.26 -3.11 -8.06
C PRO A 693 20.20 -4.47 -7.35
N ALA A 694 19.75 -5.50 -8.06
CA ALA A 694 19.68 -6.87 -7.55
C ALA A 694 21.04 -7.38 -7.05
N GLY A 695 21.04 -8.18 -5.98
CA GLY A 695 22.26 -8.74 -5.39
C GLY A 695 23.06 -7.79 -4.51
N ARG A 696 22.51 -6.62 -4.15
CA ARG A 696 23.17 -5.65 -3.24
C ARG A 696 22.17 -5.00 -2.30
N LEU A 697 22.48 -5.02 -1.00
CA LEU A 697 21.75 -4.23 -0.01
C LEU A 697 22.13 -2.74 -0.11
N PRO A 698 21.21 -1.83 0.26
CA PRO A 698 21.51 -0.41 0.41
C PRO A 698 22.69 -0.17 1.36
N TYR A 699 23.47 0.89 1.07
CA TYR A 699 24.60 1.29 1.91
C TYR A 699 24.18 1.53 3.37
N ASP A 700 23.05 2.22 3.58
CA ASP A 700 22.64 2.67 4.91
C ASP A 700 22.37 1.47 5.84
N ILE A 701 21.66 0.45 5.36
CA ILE A 701 21.37 -0.78 6.11
C ILE A 701 22.67 -1.56 6.38
N THR A 702 23.52 -1.70 5.37
CA THR A 702 24.80 -2.43 5.49
C THR A 702 25.73 -1.76 6.51
N ALA A 703 25.82 -0.43 6.47
CA ALA A 703 26.60 0.36 7.41
C ALA A 703 26.01 0.28 8.82
N HIS A 704 24.68 0.36 8.94
CA HIS A 704 23.98 0.28 10.22
C HIS A 704 24.20 -1.08 10.91
N PHE A 705 24.08 -2.17 10.15
CA PHE A 705 24.38 -3.51 10.63
C PHE A 705 25.82 -3.65 11.14
N LEU A 706 26.83 -3.23 10.36
CA LEU A 706 28.23 -3.36 10.77
C LEU A 706 28.58 -2.49 11.98
N LYS A 707 28.00 -1.29 12.09
CA LYS A 707 28.09 -0.47 13.31
C LYS A 707 27.53 -1.24 14.50
N GLY A 708 26.38 -1.89 14.32
CA GLY A 708 25.73 -2.75 15.31
C GLY A 708 26.58 -3.93 15.75
N VAL A 709 27.21 -4.63 14.79
CA VAL A 709 28.14 -5.74 15.08
C VAL A 709 29.25 -5.28 16.01
N LEU A 710 29.88 -4.15 15.70
CA LEU A 710 31.00 -3.62 16.48
C LEU A 710 30.53 -3.16 17.87
N THR A 711 29.40 -2.46 17.99
CA THR A 711 28.88 -1.99 19.28
C THR A 711 28.38 -3.13 20.18
N VAL A 712 27.66 -4.10 19.61
CA VAL A 712 27.13 -5.25 20.37
C VAL A 712 28.25 -6.21 20.76
N SER A 713 29.32 -6.31 19.96
CA SER A 713 30.47 -7.19 20.28
C SER A 713 31.14 -6.85 21.61
N LEU A 714 31.05 -5.59 22.08
CA LEU A 714 31.56 -5.17 23.38
C LEU A 714 30.85 -5.83 24.56
N ARG A 715 29.64 -6.35 24.37
CA ARG A 715 28.91 -7.10 25.40
C ARG A 715 29.43 -8.53 25.58
N CYS A 716 30.32 -8.99 24.68
CA CYS A 716 30.99 -10.29 24.73
C CYS A 716 32.36 -10.19 25.41
N ASP A 717 32.82 -11.29 26.02
CA ASP A 717 34.10 -11.33 26.76
C ASP A 717 35.32 -11.05 25.87
N HIS A 718 35.23 -11.41 24.57
CA HIS A 718 36.26 -11.18 23.56
C HIS A 718 35.64 -10.57 22.30
N PRO A 719 35.63 -9.24 22.15
CA PRO A 719 34.88 -8.56 21.09
C PRO A 719 35.44 -8.87 19.69
N SER A 720 36.76 -8.88 19.52
CA SER A 720 37.41 -9.22 18.24
C SER A 720 37.11 -10.65 17.78
N GLN A 721 37.13 -11.61 18.70
CA GLN A 721 36.79 -13.01 18.40
C GLN A 721 35.30 -13.20 18.08
N ALA A 722 34.42 -12.44 18.74
CA ALA A 722 32.99 -12.48 18.47
C ALA A 722 32.69 -11.98 17.05
N VAL A 723 33.33 -10.88 16.63
CA VAL A 723 33.22 -10.33 15.26
C VAL A 723 33.75 -11.32 14.22
N ASN A 724 34.92 -11.92 14.45
CA ASN A 724 35.50 -12.92 13.56
C ASN A 724 34.58 -14.13 13.36
N LYS A 725 33.99 -14.64 14.44
CA LYS A 725 33.05 -15.78 14.40
C LYS A 725 31.72 -15.44 13.74
N LEU A 726 31.26 -14.19 13.82
CA LEU A 726 30.03 -13.76 13.15
C LEU A 726 30.24 -13.67 11.64
N LEU A 727 31.32 -13.01 11.22
CA LEU A 727 31.65 -12.83 9.80
C LEU A 727 31.94 -14.17 9.10
N SER A 728 32.52 -15.15 9.79
CA SER A 728 32.68 -16.50 9.21
C SER A 728 31.34 -17.21 9.00
N ARG A 729 30.34 -16.97 9.85
CA ARG A 729 28.98 -17.55 9.71
C ARG A 729 28.14 -16.81 8.67
N MET A 730 28.39 -15.52 8.44
CA MET A 730 27.67 -14.74 7.43
C MET A 730 27.74 -15.37 6.03
N HIS A 731 28.86 -15.99 5.67
CA HIS A 731 28.98 -16.69 4.39
C HIS A 731 27.94 -17.82 4.23
N GLN A 732 27.60 -18.53 5.31
CA GLN A 732 26.66 -19.65 5.30
C GLN A 732 25.20 -19.24 5.56
N GLN A 733 24.98 -18.14 6.31
CA GLN A 733 23.64 -17.74 6.76
C GLN A 733 23.05 -16.57 5.95
N CYS A 734 23.86 -15.65 5.45
CA CYS A 734 23.40 -14.50 4.67
C CYS A 734 24.50 -14.00 3.73
N PRO A 735 24.71 -14.68 2.58
CA PRO A 735 25.75 -14.34 1.61
C PRO A 735 25.54 -12.94 0.99
N LEU A 736 24.28 -12.49 0.85
CA LEU A 736 23.95 -11.16 0.33
C LEU A 736 24.56 -10.03 1.17
N LEU A 737 24.59 -10.18 2.49
CA LEU A 737 25.18 -9.18 3.37
C LEU A 737 26.70 -9.12 3.17
N LEU A 738 27.36 -10.28 3.05
CA LEU A 738 28.81 -10.35 2.79
C LEU A 738 29.20 -9.68 1.46
N VAL A 739 28.43 -9.93 0.39
CA VAL A 739 28.59 -9.27 -0.92
C VAL A 739 28.46 -7.75 -0.77
N SER A 740 27.43 -7.30 -0.06
CA SER A 740 27.17 -5.88 0.16
C SER A 740 28.29 -5.18 0.92
N VAL A 741 28.90 -5.85 1.92
CA VAL A 741 30.08 -5.33 2.63
C VAL A 741 31.26 -5.13 1.68
N GLY A 742 31.54 -6.10 0.80
CA GLY A 742 32.64 -6.01 -0.16
C GLY A 742 32.44 -4.88 -1.18
N VAL A 743 31.22 -4.71 -1.70
CA VAL A 743 30.90 -3.64 -2.66
C VAL A 743 31.01 -2.25 -2.01
N TRP A 744 30.54 -2.08 -0.78
CA TRP A 744 30.53 -0.78 -0.11
C TRP A 744 31.78 -0.48 0.74
N TRP A 745 32.79 -1.35 0.69
CA TRP A 745 33.94 -1.30 1.60
C TRP A 745 34.68 0.04 1.58
N SER A 746 34.82 0.66 0.40
CA SER A 746 35.48 1.97 0.24
C SER A 746 34.86 3.07 1.10
N ARG A 747 33.52 3.06 1.27
CA ARG A 747 32.78 4.00 2.14
C ARG A 747 32.65 3.52 3.58
N LEU A 748 32.69 2.21 3.82
CA LEU A 748 32.53 1.62 5.15
C LEU A 748 33.81 1.66 5.97
N CYS A 749 34.95 1.35 5.36
CA CYS A 749 36.25 1.25 6.01
C CYS A 749 36.59 2.42 6.95
N PRO A 750 36.52 3.71 6.54
CA PRO A 750 36.85 4.81 7.44
C PRO A 750 35.88 4.93 8.63
N VAL A 751 34.60 4.64 8.41
CA VAL A 751 33.57 4.68 9.46
C VAL A 751 33.78 3.57 10.49
N LEU A 752 34.12 2.36 10.04
CA LEU A 752 34.35 1.21 10.93
C LEU A 752 35.68 1.33 11.68
N LEU A 753 36.75 1.79 11.01
CA LEU A 753 38.04 2.03 11.66
C LEU A 753 37.94 3.09 12.75
N SER A 754 37.31 4.23 12.46
CA SER A 754 37.09 5.31 13.44
C SER A 754 36.16 4.87 14.59
N LEU A 755 35.19 4.01 14.35
CA LEU A 755 34.32 3.48 15.40
C LEU A 755 35.08 2.47 16.28
N TRP A 756 35.81 1.53 15.68
CA TRP A 756 36.54 0.50 16.42
C TRP A 756 37.67 1.08 17.27
N THR A 757 38.41 2.05 16.73
CA THR A 757 39.46 2.77 17.48
C THR A 757 38.90 3.49 18.70
N ARG A 758 37.74 4.15 18.58
CA ARG A 758 37.06 4.80 19.72
C ARG A 758 36.56 3.81 20.77
N LEU A 759 36.10 2.63 20.36
CA LEU A 759 35.48 1.65 21.26
C LEU A 759 36.47 0.71 21.95
N SER A 760 37.55 0.31 21.25
CA SER A 760 38.44 -0.77 21.71
C SER A 760 39.92 -0.38 21.77
N GLY A 761 40.33 0.73 21.13
CA GLY A 761 41.72 1.19 21.08
C GLY A 761 42.71 0.24 20.35
N GLY A 762 42.24 -0.89 19.81
CA GLY A 762 43.06 -1.94 19.21
C GLY A 762 42.98 -2.02 17.68
N PRO A 763 43.78 -2.90 17.05
CA PRO A 763 43.72 -3.16 15.61
C PRO A 763 42.37 -3.76 15.20
N LEU A 764 42.00 -3.57 13.92
CA LEU A 764 40.76 -4.09 13.34
C LEU A 764 40.71 -5.63 13.47
N PRO A 765 39.52 -6.24 13.69
CA PRO A 765 39.39 -7.70 13.69
C PRO A 765 39.89 -8.33 12.39
N GLU A 766 40.58 -9.48 12.50
CA GLU A 766 41.20 -10.18 11.37
C GLU A 766 40.24 -10.41 10.19
N SER A 767 38.97 -10.76 10.44
CA SER A 767 38.01 -11.01 9.36
C SER A 767 37.67 -9.75 8.57
N LEU A 768 37.61 -8.58 9.21
CA LEU A 768 37.41 -7.30 8.55
C LEU A 768 38.68 -6.85 7.82
N GLN A 769 39.86 -7.17 8.37
CA GLN A 769 41.13 -6.93 7.69
C GLN A 769 41.23 -7.77 6.41
N ARG A 770 40.79 -9.03 6.42
CA ARG A 770 40.71 -9.86 5.21
C ARG A 770 39.81 -9.27 4.13
N VAL A 771 38.70 -8.60 4.50
CA VAL A 771 37.86 -7.87 3.52
C VAL A 771 38.62 -6.68 2.94
N ALA A 772 39.37 -5.93 3.78
CA ALA A 772 40.22 -4.85 3.29
C ALA A 772 41.29 -5.34 2.32
N ASP A 773 41.94 -6.46 2.64
CA ASP A 773 42.94 -7.10 1.79
C ASP A 773 42.32 -7.54 0.46
N CYS A 774 41.09 -8.09 0.46
CA CYS A 774 40.35 -8.41 -0.77
C CYS A 774 40.08 -7.19 -1.65
N CYS A 775 39.65 -6.08 -1.06
CA CYS A 775 39.39 -4.86 -1.81
C CYS A 775 40.69 -4.24 -2.37
N ALA A 776 41.76 -4.24 -1.57
CA ALA A 776 43.09 -3.78 -2.02
C ALA A 776 43.61 -4.65 -3.17
N TRP A 777 43.49 -5.98 -3.04
CA TRP A 777 43.80 -6.93 -4.11
C TRP A 777 42.98 -6.64 -5.37
N ALA A 778 41.66 -6.47 -5.26
CA ALA A 778 40.81 -6.18 -6.41
C ALA A 778 41.23 -4.87 -7.12
N CYS A 779 41.58 -3.83 -6.37
CA CYS A 779 42.10 -2.58 -6.93
C CYS A 779 43.46 -2.76 -7.62
N SER A 780 44.34 -3.63 -7.12
CA SER A 780 45.63 -3.95 -7.76
C SER A 780 45.46 -4.80 -9.03
N ALA A 781 44.52 -5.77 -9.00
CA ALA A 781 44.22 -6.64 -10.13
C ALA A 781 43.65 -5.85 -11.33
N VAL A 782 42.76 -4.87 -11.08
CA VAL A 782 42.23 -3.97 -12.13
C VAL A 782 43.32 -3.08 -12.73
N LYS A 783 44.39 -2.79 -11.99
CA LYS A 783 45.56 -2.04 -12.49
C LYS A 783 46.57 -2.92 -13.24
N GLY A 784 46.34 -4.23 -13.31
CA GLY A 784 47.23 -5.20 -13.98
C GLY A 784 48.42 -5.67 -13.13
N GLU A 785 48.38 -5.47 -11.81
CA GLU A 785 49.41 -5.98 -10.89
C GLU A 785 49.11 -7.43 -10.49
N VAL A 786 50.12 -8.31 -10.57
CA VAL A 786 49.97 -9.74 -10.25
C VAL A 786 50.25 -9.96 -8.76
N VAL A 787 49.19 -9.90 -7.96
CA VAL A 787 49.22 -10.20 -6.52
C VAL A 787 48.38 -11.47 -6.27
N PRO A 788 48.87 -12.46 -5.49
CA PRO A 788 48.08 -13.64 -5.16
C PRO A 788 46.82 -13.24 -4.37
N PRO A 789 45.65 -13.82 -4.70
CA PRO A 789 44.41 -13.50 -4.00
C PRO A 789 44.45 -13.98 -2.54
N PRO A 790 43.86 -13.25 -1.59
CA PRO A 790 43.75 -13.69 -0.21
C PRO A 790 42.77 -14.87 -0.06
N ALA A 791 43.02 -15.72 0.94
CA ALA A 791 42.22 -16.92 1.23
C ALA A 791 40.83 -16.58 1.83
N VAL A 792 39.92 -16.15 0.96
CA VAL A 792 38.58 -15.62 1.30
C VAL A 792 37.54 -16.24 0.34
N PRO A 793 36.25 -16.35 0.71
CA PRO A 793 35.25 -16.97 -0.16
C PRO A 793 35.21 -16.36 -1.57
N ALA A 794 35.14 -17.22 -2.59
CA ALA A 794 35.17 -16.83 -4.01
C ALA A 794 34.10 -15.80 -4.39
N LEU A 795 32.93 -15.85 -3.73
CA LEU A 795 31.85 -14.88 -3.90
C LEU A 795 32.26 -13.44 -3.52
N LEU A 796 33.00 -13.27 -2.42
CA LEU A 796 33.44 -11.96 -1.95
C LEU A 796 34.55 -11.40 -2.86
N LEU A 797 35.47 -12.26 -3.30
CA LEU A 797 36.50 -11.88 -4.28
C LEU A 797 35.86 -11.39 -5.59
N ALA A 798 34.86 -12.11 -6.10
CA ALA A 798 34.14 -11.74 -7.31
C ALA A 798 33.40 -10.39 -7.14
N ALA A 799 32.73 -10.18 -6.00
CA ALA A 799 32.04 -8.93 -5.71
C ALA A 799 32.99 -7.71 -5.63
N CYS A 800 34.16 -7.89 -5.01
CA CYS A 800 35.16 -6.82 -4.89
C CYS A 800 35.77 -6.47 -6.25
N LEU A 801 36.13 -7.48 -7.07
CA LEU A 801 36.66 -7.26 -8.41
C LEU A 801 35.62 -6.60 -9.32
N HIS A 802 34.37 -7.05 -9.24
CA HIS A 802 33.27 -6.47 -9.98
C HIS A 802 33.07 -4.97 -9.63
N HIS A 803 33.09 -4.61 -8.35
CA HIS A 803 32.97 -3.21 -7.93
C HIS A 803 34.16 -2.35 -8.39
N ALA A 804 35.39 -2.87 -8.26
CA ALA A 804 36.59 -2.17 -8.71
C ALA A 804 36.61 -1.96 -10.24
N GLY A 805 36.13 -2.95 -11.01
CA GLY A 805 36.00 -2.87 -12.47
C GLY A 805 35.01 -1.82 -12.95
N LYS A 806 33.85 -1.67 -12.29
CA LYS A 806 32.86 -0.62 -12.61
C LYS A 806 33.43 0.81 -12.53
N GLY A 807 34.42 1.04 -11.68
CA GLY A 807 35.05 2.36 -11.50
C GLY A 807 36.03 2.75 -12.61
N GLN A 808 36.50 1.81 -13.43
CA GLN A 808 37.53 2.06 -14.46
C GLN A 808 37.02 1.73 -15.87
N ARG A 809 36.45 2.73 -16.55
CA ARG A 809 35.77 2.56 -17.85
C ARG A 809 36.66 2.18 -19.05
N LYS A 810 38.01 2.13 -18.97
CA LYS A 810 38.84 2.15 -20.20
C LYS A 810 40.20 1.41 -20.26
N GLN A 811 40.72 0.73 -19.23
CA GLN A 811 42.17 0.37 -19.27
C GLN A 811 42.61 -1.10 -19.11
N CYS A 812 41.77 -2.04 -18.65
CA CYS A 812 42.18 -3.45 -18.55
C CYS A 812 41.09 -4.40 -19.08
N SER A 813 41.45 -5.31 -19.99
CA SER A 813 40.55 -6.38 -20.42
C SER A 813 40.40 -7.41 -19.30
N THR A 814 39.16 -7.66 -18.88
CA THR A 814 38.86 -8.62 -17.82
C THR A 814 39.35 -10.02 -18.13
N ARG A 815 39.39 -10.38 -19.41
CA ARG A 815 39.98 -11.63 -19.88
C ARG A 815 41.46 -11.79 -19.53
N ARG A 816 42.29 -10.74 -19.70
CA ARG A 816 43.73 -10.83 -19.39
C ARG A 816 43.98 -10.98 -17.90
N THR A 817 43.19 -10.29 -17.07
CA THR A 817 43.26 -10.45 -15.62
C THR A 817 42.84 -11.85 -15.18
N LEU A 818 41.83 -12.45 -15.83
CA LEU A 818 41.41 -13.83 -15.56
C LEU A 818 42.44 -14.87 -16.01
N GLU A 819 43.05 -14.68 -17.18
CA GLU A 819 44.11 -15.57 -17.68
C GLU A 819 45.37 -15.53 -16.79
N GLN A 820 45.72 -14.35 -16.26
CA GLN A 820 46.83 -14.19 -15.30
C GLN A 820 46.53 -14.79 -13.93
N LEU A 821 45.28 -14.72 -13.46
CA LEU A 821 44.84 -15.29 -12.18
C LEU A 821 44.62 -16.80 -12.26
N GLY A 822 44.16 -17.32 -13.40
CA GLY A 822 43.97 -18.76 -13.64
C GLY A 822 45.26 -19.57 -13.57
N GLN A 823 46.41 -18.96 -13.85
CA GLN A 823 47.74 -19.58 -13.70
C GLN A 823 48.18 -19.72 -12.23
N LEU A 824 47.51 -19.03 -11.30
CA LEU A 824 47.88 -18.97 -9.88
C LEU A 824 46.94 -19.79 -8.97
N GLN A 825 45.90 -20.46 -9.49
CA GLN A 825 44.86 -21.10 -8.67
C GLN A 825 44.43 -22.51 -9.12
N GLU A 826 44.56 -23.49 -8.21
CA GLU A 826 43.85 -24.78 -8.26
C GLU A 826 42.62 -24.83 -7.31
N GLN A 827 42.45 -23.84 -6.42
CA GLN A 827 41.51 -23.95 -5.27
C GLN A 827 40.19 -23.16 -5.39
N HIS A 828 39.99 -22.28 -6.40
CA HIS A 828 38.79 -21.40 -6.49
C HIS A 828 38.11 -21.44 -7.88
N GLY A 829 37.79 -22.65 -8.38
CA GLY A 829 37.17 -22.84 -9.70
C GLY A 829 35.84 -22.08 -9.94
N LEU A 830 35.09 -21.75 -8.89
CA LEU A 830 33.80 -21.05 -9.00
C LEU A 830 33.90 -19.51 -9.09
N PHE A 831 35.09 -18.94 -8.90
CA PHE A 831 35.31 -17.49 -8.96
C PHE A 831 34.82 -16.81 -10.26
N PRO A 832 35.21 -17.28 -11.47
CA PRO A 832 34.76 -16.66 -12.71
C PRO A 832 33.25 -16.81 -12.94
N VAL A 833 32.62 -17.87 -12.40
CA VAL A 833 31.15 -18.07 -12.45
C VAL A 833 30.42 -17.01 -11.60
N PHE A 834 30.91 -16.72 -10.39
CA PHE A 834 30.35 -15.64 -9.57
C PHE A 834 30.56 -14.25 -10.20
N LEU A 835 31.67 -14.04 -10.91
CA LEU A 835 31.92 -12.78 -11.63
C LEU A 835 30.93 -12.59 -12.79
N LEU A 836 30.69 -13.65 -13.57
CA LEU A 836 29.68 -13.65 -14.62
C LEU A 836 28.29 -13.33 -14.07
N PHE A 837 27.93 -13.94 -12.94
CA PHE A 837 26.66 -13.69 -12.26
C PHE A 837 26.43 -12.20 -11.96
N PHE A 838 27.40 -11.50 -11.36
CA PHE A 838 27.23 -10.08 -11.04
C PHE A 838 27.05 -9.20 -12.29
N TRP A 839 27.82 -9.44 -13.35
CA TRP A 839 27.66 -8.70 -14.60
C TRP A 839 26.32 -8.97 -15.29
N VAL A 840 25.81 -10.21 -15.22
CA VAL A 840 24.48 -10.56 -15.73
C VAL A 840 23.38 -9.87 -14.92
N THR A 841 23.49 -9.82 -13.58
CA THR A 841 22.52 -9.11 -12.75
C THR A 841 22.51 -7.61 -13.03
N ASP A 842 23.68 -7.01 -13.31
CA ASP A 842 23.76 -5.62 -13.70
C ASP A 842 23.18 -5.38 -15.10
N LEU A 843 23.41 -6.27 -16.06
CA LEU A 843 22.75 -6.23 -17.37
C LEU A 843 21.22 -6.28 -17.22
N LEU A 844 20.69 -7.18 -16.39
CA LEU A 844 19.26 -7.25 -16.08
C LEU A 844 18.74 -5.97 -15.41
N SER A 845 19.52 -5.36 -14.51
CA SER A 845 19.15 -4.09 -13.90
C SER A 845 19.06 -2.94 -14.92
N THR A 846 19.94 -2.91 -15.93
CA THR A 846 19.86 -1.91 -17.01
C THR A 846 18.62 -2.10 -17.89
N PHE A 847 18.19 -3.35 -18.11
CA PHE A 847 16.92 -3.63 -18.79
C PHE A 847 15.70 -3.17 -17.98
N LEU A 848 15.78 -3.19 -16.65
CA LEU A 848 14.70 -2.76 -15.75
C LEU A 848 14.67 -1.23 -15.54
N GLN A 849 15.83 -0.56 -15.50
CA GLN A 849 15.94 0.88 -15.22
C GLN A 849 15.92 1.77 -16.48
N LEU A 850 15.81 1.19 -17.69
CA LEU A 850 15.74 1.90 -18.98
C LEU A 850 16.93 2.85 -19.28
N GLN A 851 18.03 2.77 -18.52
CA GLN A 851 19.24 3.57 -18.77
C GLN A 851 20.15 2.85 -19.78
N LYS A 852 20.23 3.41 -21.00
CA LYS A 852 20.91 2.81 -22.15
C LYS A 852 22.45 2.84 -22.09
N GLU A 853 23.04 3.81 -21.39
CA GLU A 853 24.49 4.08 -21.48
C GLU A 853 25.38 3.03 -20.79
N ASP A 854 24.85 2.26 -19.84
CA ASP A 854 25.62 1.28 -19.05
C ASP A 854 25.39 -0.19 -19.48
N ALA A 855 24.53 -0.45 -20.48
CA ALA A 855 24.18 -1.82 -20.90
C ALA A 855 25.22 -2.47 -21.84
N GLU A 856 25.79 -1.71 -22.77
CA GLU A 856 26.85 -2.20 -23.68
C GLU A 856 28.14 -2.61 -22.96
N PRO A 857 28.71 -1.83 -22.02
CA PRO A 857 29.91 -2.27 -21.31
C PRO A 857 29.63 -3.52 -20.48
N ALA A 858 28.49 -3.63 -19.79
CA ALA A 858 28.15 -4.83 -19.03
C ALA A 858 28.06 -6.08 -19.94
N ARG A 859 27.55 -5.92 -21.16
CA ARG A 859 27.48 -6.97 -22.17
C ARG A 859 28.86 -7.40 -22.67
N GLU A 860 29.75 -6.45 -22.97
CA GLU A 860 31.13 -6.73 -23.39
C GLU A 860 31.90 -7.54 -22.33
N HIS A 861 31.78 -7.15 -21.06
CA HIS A 861 32.40 -7.87 -19.94
C HIS A 861 31.81 -9.29 -19.78
N CYS A 862 30.50 -9.47 -19.95
CA CYS A 862 29.88 -10.80 -19.96
C CYS A 862 30.45 -11.68 -21.09
N MET A 863 30.64 -11.14 -22.29
CA MET A 863 31.18 -11.89 -23.44
C MET A 863 32.65 -12.28 -23.22
N GLU A 864 33.47 -11.39 -22.65
CA GLU A 864 34.87 -11.71 -22.31
C GLU A 864 34.98 -12.85 -21.29
N ILE A 865 34.15 -12.83 -20.25
CA ILE A 865 34.12 -13.86 -19.20
C ILE A 865 33.60 -15.18 -19.75
N LEU A 866 32.52 -15.15 -20.55
CA LEU A 866 32.00 -16.34 -21.23
C LEU A 866 33.04 -16.95 -22.16
N GLY A 867 33.82 -16.13 -22.87
CA GLY A 867 34.92 -16.59 -23.71
C GLY A 867 36.02 -17.35 -22.96
N TYR A 868 36.24 -17.03 -21.67
CA TYR A 868 37.15 -17.75 -20.79
C TYR A 868 36.52 -19.04 -20.22
N LEU A 869 35.23 -19.02 -19.88
CA LEU A 869 34.50 -20.14 -19.26
C LEU A 869 34.02 -21.22 -20.25
N CYS A 870 34.23 -21.03 -21.55
CA CYS A 870 33.73 -21.90 -22.62
C CYS A 870 34.01 -23.40 -22.45
N ASP A 871 35.11 -23.74 -21.79
CA ASP A 871 35.57 -25.12 -21.67
C ASP A 871 34.99 -25.81 -20.41
N THR A 872 34.22 -25.11 -19.58
CA THR A 872 33.61 -25.61 -18.33
C THR A 872 32.09 -25.62 -18.39
N ALA A 873 31.43 -26.56 -17.69
CA ALA A 873 29.97 -26.66 -17.62
C ALA A 873 29.34 -25.82 -16.48
N ASP A 874 30.15 -25.34 -15.53
CA ASP A 874 29.68 -24.77 -14.27
C ASP A 874 28.87 -23.47 -14.44
N TRP A 875 29.10 -22.71 -15.50
CA TRP A 875 28.39 -21.46 -15.78
C TRP A 875 26.94 -21.68 -16.25
N LEU A 876 26.62 -22.86 -16.79
CA LEU A 876 25.26 -23.19 -17.25
C LEU A 876 24.28 -23.31 -16.08
N LEU A 877 24.78 -23.65 -14.90
CA LEU A 877 24.01 -23.73 -13.65
C LEU A 877 23.49 -22.37 -13.17
N LEU A 878 23.97 -21.25 -13.73
CA LEU A 878 23.40 -19.92 -13.50
C LEU A 878 22.03 -19.73 -14.17
N PHE A 879 21.79 -20.42 -15.28
CA PHE A 879 20.60 -20.26 -16.13
C PHE A 879 19.61 -21.42 -15.99
N HIS A 880 19.98 -22.47 -15.26
CA HIS A 880 19.16 -23.63 -14.97
C HIS A 880 18.77 -23.66 -13.49
N PRO A 881 17.49 -23.81 -13.11
CA PRO A 881 17.12 -24.08 -11.72
C PRO A 881 17.55 -25.52 -11.36
N PRO A 882 18.51 -25.72 -10.44
CA PRO A 882 19.01 -27.05 -10.13
C PRO A 882 18.10 -27.81 -9.16
N GLY A 883 18.32 -29.12 -9.10
CA GLY A 883 17.80 -29.96 -8.02
C GLY A 883 18.49 -29.69 -6.67
N PRO A 884 17.96 -30.25 -5.57
CA PRO A 884 18.31 -29.90 -4.18
C PRO A 884 19.75 -30.26 -3.72
N GLU A 885 20.62 -30.77 -4.59
CA GLU A 885 21.90 -31.40 -4.21
C GLU A 885 23.16 -30.51 -4.35
N GLN A 886 23.07 -29.27 -4.84
CA GLN A 886 24.25 -28.43 -5.14
C GLN A 886 24.36 -27.21 -4.21
N GLY A 887 25.20 -27.33 -3.17
CA GLY A 887 25.28 -26.37 -2.06
C GLY A 887 25.72 -24.93 -2.40
N TRP A 888 26.44 -24.67 -3.49
CA TRP A 888 26.84 -23.30 -3.88
C TRP A 888 25.76 -22.55 -4.66
N TYR A 889 24.80 -23.26 -5.26
CA TYR A 889 23.63 -22.62 -5.86
C TYR A 889 22.72 -22.02 -4.79
N ASN A 890 22.58 -22.68 -3.63
CA ASN A 890 21.84 -22.10 -2.50
C ASN A 890 22.41 -20.72 -2.11
N THR A 891 23.73 -20.57 -2.15
CA THR A 891 24.39 -19.28 -1.90
C THR A 891 24.06 -18.23 -2.97
N LEU A 892 23.88 -18.62 -4.23
CA LEU A 892 23.45 -17.72 -5.31
C LEU A 892 21.97 -17.37 -5.22
N ALA A 893 21.12 -18.36 -4.96
CA ALA A 893 19.69 -18.19 -4.79
C ALA A 893 19.37 -17.22 -3.64
N GLU A 894 20.15 -17.27 -2.56
CA GLU A 894 20.04 -16.33 -1.43
C GLU A 894 20.55 -14.91 -1.74
N VAL A 895 21.36 -14.74 -2.79
CA VAL A 895 21.85 -13.42 -3.26
C VAL A 895 20.96 -12.83 -4.34
N THR A 896 20.33 -13.65 -5.17
CA THR A 896 19.41 -13.21 -6.23
C THR A 896 18.04 -12.79 -5.71
N THR A 897 17.37 -11.92 -6.45
CA THR A 897 15.94 -11.63 -6.25
C THR A 897 15.08 -12.58 -7.06
N ASP A 898 13.89 -12.92 -6.58
CA ASP A 898 12.95 -13.79 -7.31
C ASP A 898 12.56 -13.17 -8.68
N GLY A 899 12.55 -11.83 -8.79
CA GLY A 899 12.37 -11.14 -10.06
C GLY A 899 13.54 -11.34 -11.04
N THR A 900 14.79 -11.27 -10.56
CA THR A 900 15.96 -11.48 -11.42
C THR A 900 16.17 -12.92 -11.83
N THR A 901 15.89 -13.90 -10.97
CA THR A 901 15.96 -15.33 -11.35
C THR A 901 14.96 -15.63 -12.47
N ARG A 902 13.76 -15.06 -12.39
CA ARG A 902 12.75 -15.15 -13.45
C ARG A 902 13.21 -14.51 -14.76
N LEU A 903 14.01 -13.44 -14.72
CA LEU A 903 14.53 -12.75 -15.90
C LEU A 903 15.84 -13.32 -16.46
N MET A 904 16.49 -14.29 -15.80
CA MET A 904 17.72 -14.93 -16.29
C MET A 904 17.63 -15.47 -17.74
N PRO A 905 16.51 -16.06 -18.20
CA PRO A 905 16.38 -16.50 -19.59
C PRO A 905 16.50 -15.36 -20.61
N LEU A 906 16.06 -14.16 -20.26
CA LEU A 906 16.21 -12.97 -21.11
C LEU A 906 17.69 -12.59 -21.26
N ALA A 907 18.46 -12.65 -20.17
CA ALA A 907 19.90 -12.40 -20.22
C ALA A 907 20.62 -13.45 -21.09
N PHE A 908 20.29 -14.74 -20.93
CA PHE A 908 20.87 -15.84 -21.72
C PHE A 908 20.74 -15.58 -23.22
N TYR A 909 19.52 -15.31 -23.69
CA TYR A 909 19.26 -15.05 -25.12
C TYR A 909 19.72 -13.67 -25.61
N SER A 910 20.04 -12.73 -24.72
CA SER A 910 20.65 -11.46 -25.10
C SER A 910 22.17 -11.57 -25.34
N LEU A 911 22.83 -12.53 -24.68
CA LEU A 911 24.28 -12.72 -24.68
C LEU A 911 24.72 -13.76 -25.69
N VAL A 912 24.14 -14.95 -25.65
CA VAL A 912 24.61 -16.13 -26.39
C VAL A 912 24.58 -15.93 -27.92
N PRO A 913 23.52 -15.35 -28.53
CA PRO A 913 23.49 -15.16 -29.98
C PRO A 913 24.51 -14.18 -30.55
N LYS A 914 25.15 -13.37 -29.68
CA LYS A 914 26.13 -12.33 -30.07
C LYS A 914 27.59 -12.78 -29.93
N LEU A 915 27.83 -14.01 -29.45
CA LEU A 915 29.17 -14.57 -29.31
C LEU A 915 29.78 -14.96 -30.66
N ASP A 916 31.12 -14.94 -30.76
CA ASP A 916 31.85 -15.36 -31.95
C ASP A 916 31.60 -16.83 -32.30
N THR A 917 31.60 -17.16 -33.61
CA THR A 917 31.32 -18.51 -34.12
C THR A 917 32.30 -19.58 -33.60
N GLN A 918 33.54 -19.20 -33.31
CA GLN A 918 34.56 -20.09 -32.74
C GLN A 918 34.28 -20.43 -31.27
N VAL A 919 33.77 -19.47 -30.51
CA VAL A 919 33.41 -19.59 -29.09
C VAL A 919 32.14 -20.43 -28.95
N LEU A 920 31.14 -20.16 -29.80
CA LEU A 920 29.91 -20.95 -29.91
C LEU A 920 30.19 -22.43 -30.27
N GLY A 921 31.13 -22.69 -31.18
CA GLY A 921 31.53 -24.05 -31.54
C GLY A 921 32.16 -24.86 -30.40
N LYS A 922 32.75 -24.19 -29.41
CA LYS A 922 33.24 -24.83 -28.17
C LYS A 922 32.11 -25.06 -27.18
N MET A 923 31.22 -24.08 -26.98
CA MET A 923 30.08 -24.18 -26.08
C MET A 923 29.09 -25.30 -26.46
N LEU A 924 28.91 -25.55 -27.76
CA LEU A 924 28.07 -26.64 -28.28
C LEU A 924 28.56 -28.04 -27.89
N LYS A 925 29.82 -28.19 -27.45
CA LYS A 925 30.42 -29.45 -26.99
C LYS A 925 30.27 -29.65 -25.48
N VAL A 926 29.80 -28.64 -24.74
CA VAL A 926 29.64 -28.68 -23.29
C VAL A 926 28.39 -29.50 -22.94
N PRO A 927 28.48 -30.49 -22.03
CA PRO A 927 27.32 -31.28 -21.61
C PRO A 927 26.27 -30.39 -20.92
N GLY A 928 24.99 -30.59 -21.25
CA GLY A 928 23.87 -29.84 -20.64
C GLY A 928 23.54 -28.48 -21.27
N PHE A 929 24.31 -28.01 -22.27
CA PHE A 929 24.05 -26.73 -22.95
C PHE A 929 22.68 -26.73 -23.66
N LEU A 930 22.38 -27.79 -24.42
CA LEU A 930 21.12 -27.91 -25.16
C LEU A 930 19.89 -27.95 -24.23
N LEU A 931 20.01 -28.67 -23.11
CA LEU A 931 18.96 -28.77 -22.10
C LEU A 931 18.70 -27.40 -21.44
N THR A 932 19.76 -26.68 -21.10
CA THR A 932 19.68 -25.32 -20.51
C THR A 932 19.06 -24.32 -21.49
N ALA A 933 19.40 -24.40 -22.77
CA ALA A 933 18.81 -23.57 -23.81
C ALA A 933 17.30 -23.85 -23.97
N LEU A 934 16.88 -25.12 -24.01
CA LEU A 934 15.46 -25.49 -24.11
C LEU A 934 14.65 -25.02 -22.90
N HIS A 935 15.16 -25.21 -21.68
CA HIS A 935 14.51 -24.71 -20.47
C HIS A 935 14.43 -23.19 -20.41
N SER A 936 15.51 -22.50 -20.80
CA SER A 936 15.53 -21.04 -20.89
C SER A 936 14.52 -20.54 -21.92
N TYR A 937 14.35 -21.23 -23.05
CA TYR A 937 13.33 -20.87 -24.05
C TYR A 937 11.92 -21.03 -23.51
N SER A 938 11.63 -22.14 -22.82
CA SER A 938 10.34 -22.39 -22.17
C SER A 938 10.02 -21.35 -21.09
N ALA A 939 11.01 -20.99 -20.27
CA ALA A 939 10.84 -19.95 -19.26
C ALA A 939 10.62 -18.58 -19.92
N LEU A 940 11.35 -18.26 -21.00
CA LEU A 940 11.18 -17.02 -21.74
C LEU A 940 9.77 -16.91 -22.34
N THR A 941 9.26 -17.95 -22.99
CA THR A 941 7.89 -17.94 -23.56
C THR A 941 6.83 -17.75 -22.47
N ARG A 942 6.98 -18.40 -21.30
CA ARG A 942 6.06 -18.19 -20.17
C ARG A 942 6.07 -16.74 -19.67
N LEU A 943 7.24 -16.09 -19.53
CA LEU A 943 7.32 -14.67 -19.13
C LEU A 943 6.58 -13.74 -20.10
N PHE A 944 6.63 -14.04 -21.39
CA PHE A 944 5.93 -13.29 -22.43
C PHE A 944 4.41 -13.52 -22.40
N LEU A 945 3.97 -14.76 -22.16
CA LEU A 945 2.55 -15.10 -22.02
C LEU A 945 1.93 -14.48 -20.77
N ASP A 946 2.69 -14.38 -19.68
CA ASP A 946 2.26 -13.77 -18.41
C ASP A 946 2.24 -12.23 -18.45
N GLY A 947 2.78 -11.60 -19.52
CA GLY A 947 2.79 -10.14 -19.70
C GLY A 947 3.75 -9.39 -18.77
N GLN A 948 4.74 -10.07 -18.18
CA GLN A 948 5.61 -9.52 -17.14
C GLN A 948 6.97 -9.04 -17.66
N THR A 949 7.10 -8.78 -18.96
CA THR A 949 8.33 -8.23 -19.54
C THR A 949 8.41 -6.72 -19.31
N PRO A 950 9.62 -6.16 -19.07
CA PRO A 950 9.79 -4.71 -19.06
C PRO A 950 9.50 -4.18 -20.48
N LEU A 951 8.33 -3.59 -20.66
CA LEU A 951 8.02 -2.85 -21.89
C LEU A 951 8.91 -1.61 -21.94
N PRO A 952 9.62 -1.37 -23.05
CA PRO A 952 10.29 -0.10 -23.27
C PRO A 952 9.28 1.03 -23.54
N ASP A 953 9.47 2.18 -22.91
CA ASP A 953 8.79 3.41 -23.31
C ASP A 953 9.16 3.73 -24.76
N SER A 954 8.14 4.06 -25.55
CA SER A 954 8.09 4.14 -27.01
C SER A 954 8.87 5.30 -27.65
N SER A 955 10.05 5.65 -27.11
CA SER A 955 10.82 6.81 -27.57
C SER A 955 12.19 6.50 -28.18
N SER A 956 12.69 5.26 -28.18
CA SER A 956 13.97 5.00 -28.85
C SER A 956 14.24 3.54 -29.21
N GLU A 957 14.50 3.29 -30.49
CA GLU A 957 14.97 2.05 -31.12
C GLU A 957 15.60 1.02 -30.15
N GLN A 958 14.74 0.20 -29.55
CA GLN A 958 15.11 -1.07 -28.94
C GLN A 958 14.44 -2.16 -29.77
N ALA A 959 15.12 -3.29 -29.91
CA ALA A 959 14.54 -4.47 -30.53
C ALA A 959 13.27 -4.84 -29.76
N ASP A 960 12.14 -4.87 -30.48
CA ASP A 960 10.83 -5.25 -29.96
C ASP A 960 10.99 -6.54 -29.11
N PRO A 961 10.33 -6.70 -27.95
CA PRO A 961 10.47 -7.92 -27.14
C PRO A 961 10.14 -9.19 -27.95
N LEU A 962 9.28 -9.06 -28.97
CA LEU A 962 8.97 -10.08 -29.98
C LEU A 962 10.17 -10.40 -30.90
N GLN A 963 11.05 -9.43 -31.18
CA GLN A 963 12.31 -9.63 -31.91
C GLN A 963 13.28 -10.49 -31.09
N ILE A 964 13.37 -10.33 -29.78
CA ILE A 964 14.22 -11.18 -28.93
C ILE A 964 13.71 -12.62 -28.91
N LEU A 965 12.40 -12.82 -28.80
CA LEU A 965 11.78 -14.15 -28.84
C LEU A 965 12.00 -14.85 -30.20
N SER A 966 11.85 -14.11 -31.31
CA SER A 966 12.14 -14.64 -32.65
C SER A 966 13.62 -14.96 -32.88
N GLN A 967 14.54 -14.13 -32.38
CA GLN A 967 15.98 -14.40 -32.42
C GLN A 967 16.35 -15.63 -31.57
N ALA A 968 15.75 -15.77 -30.39
CA ALA A 968 15.92 -16.93 -29.52
C ALA A 968 15.47 -18.23 -30.21
N LYS A 969 14.30 -18.21 -30.87
CA LYS A 969 13.77 -19.34 -31.64
C LYS A 969 14.70 -19.74 -32.80
N GLN A 970 15.16 -18.76 -33.60
CA GLN A 970 16.07 -19.01 -34.72
C GLN A 970 17.42 -19.57 -34.24
N PHE A 971 17.94 -19.04 -33.14
CA PHE A 971 19.17 -19.53 -32.53
C PHE A 971 19.01 -20.97 -32.04
N LEU A 972 17.93 -21.28 -31.32
CA LEU A 972 17.67 -22.62 -30.80
C LEU A 972 17.56 -23.67 -31.91
N LEU A 973 16.85 -23.36 -33.00
CA LEU A 973 16.74 -24.26 -34.17
C LEU A 973 18.10 -24.53 -34.83
N ARG A 974 18.97 -23.51 -34.94
CA ARG A 974 20.35 -23.68 -35.43
C ARG A 974 21.22 -24.48 -34.44
N THR A 975 20.99 -24.31 -33.15
CA THR A 975 21.71 -25.04 -32.10
C THR A 975 21.41 -26.53 -32.17
N ILE A 976 20.12 -26.90 -32.31
CA ILE A 976 19.65 -28.29 -32.45
C ILE A 976 20.20 -28.97 -33.71
N SER A 977 20.38 -28.23 -34.80
CA SER A 977 20.96 -28.79 -36.03
C SER A 977 22.48 -28.99 -35.93
N LEU A 978 23.19 -28.20 -35.12
CA LEU A 978 24.65 -28.24 -35.00
C LEU A 978 25.16 -29.09 -33.81
N SER A 979 24.30 -29.46 -32.87
CA SER A 979 24.68 -30.22 -31.67
C SER A 979 25.07 -31.70 -31.96
N PRO A 980 26.09 -32.25 -31.28
CA PRO A 980 26.49 -33.66 -31.40
C PRO A 980 25.39 -34.64 -30.99
N GLN A 981 25.30 -35.79 -31.66
CA GLN A 981 24.29 -36.83 -31.39
C GLN A 981 24.41 -37.45 -29.97
N THR A 982 25.60 -37.41 -29.36
CA THR A 982 25.88 -37.94 -28.01
C THR A 982 25.12 -37.22 -26.90
N HIS A 983 24.77 -35.94 -27.07
CA HIS A 983 24.01 -35.20 -26.05
C HIS A 983 22.51 -35.53 -26.03
N PHE A 984 21.99 -36.14 -27.10
CA PHE A 984 20.59 -36.57 -27.19
C PHE A 984 20.37 -37.95 -26.56
N SER A 985 21.40 -38.81 -26.52
CA SER A 985 21.31 -40.15 -25.90
C SER A 985 21.34 -40.07 -24.37
N GLU A 986 22.18 -39.23 -23.79
CA GLU A 986 22.35 -39.10 -22.32
C GLU A 986 21.15 -38.44 -21.62
N ASN A 987 20.45 -37.51 -22.27
CA ASN A 987 19.39 -36.69 -21.65
C ASN A 987 17.99 -36.91 -22.26
N SER A 988 17.75 -38.06 -22.90
CA SER A 988 16.55 -38.31 -23.72
C SER A 988 15.21 -38.19 -23.00
N SER A 989 15.13 -38.51 -21.70
CA SER A 989 13.92 -38.35 -20.87
C SER A 989 13.69 -36.88 -20.49
N GLN A 990 14.71 -36.19 -20.00
CA GLN A 990 14.64 -34.78 -19.59
C GLN A 990 14.36 -33.83 -20.77
N LEU A 991 14.86 -34.15 -21.96
CA LEU A 991 14.58 -33.39 -23.19
C LEU A 991 13.13 -33.57 -23.65
N LYS A 992 12.55 -34.78 -23.51
CA LYS A 992 11.14 -35.04 -23.84
C LYS A 992 10.19 -34.28 -22.89
N ASP A 993 10.52 -34.24 -21.60
CA ASP A 993 9.73 -33.51 -20.59
C ASP A 993 9.81 -31.99 -20.81
N ALA A 994 11.01 -31.46 -21.11
CA ALA A 994 11.20 -30.04 -21.43
C ALA A 994 10.47 -29.61 -22.72
N CYS A 995 10.26 -30.52 -23.67
CA CYS A 995 9.60 -30.26 -24.96
C CYS A 995 8.06 -30.25 -24.90
N GLY A 996 7.43 -30.75 -23.83
CA GLY A 996 5.96 -30.82 -23.71
C GLY A 996 5.26 -29.46 -23.72
N ASP A 997 5.93 -28.42 -23.21
CA ASP A 997 5.39 -27.07 -23.04
C ASP A 997 5.91 -26.05 -24.09
N LEU A 998 6.64 -26.51 -25.11
CA LEU A 998 7.34 -25.67 -26.09
C LEU A 998 6.60 -25.50 -27.42
N ASP A 999 6.99 -24.49 -28.21
CA ASP A 999 6.48 -24.27 -29.57
C ASP A 999 6.57 -25.55 -30.44
N PRO A 1000 5.54 -25.84 -31.27
CA PRO A 1000 5.45 -27.08 -32.04
C PRO A 1000 6.60 -27.29 -33.03
N GLU A 1001 7.18 -26.20 -33.55
CA GLU A 1001 8.33 -26.25 -34.46
C GLU A 1001 9.63 -26.68 -33.77
N VAL A 1002 9.85 -26.26 -32.52
CA VAL A 1002 11.03 -26.65 -31.73
C VAL A 1002 10.88 -28.09 -31.26
N SER A 1003 9.68 -28.47 -30.80
CA SER A 1003 9.36 -29.83 -30.35
C SER A 1003 9.54 -30.87 -31.47
N SER A 1004 9.12 -30.54 -32.69
CA SER A 1004 9.33 -31.40 -33.87
C SER A 1004 10.80 -31.51 -34.29
N ALA A 1005 11.57 -30.41 -34.24
CA ALA A 1005 13.01 -30.45 -34.51
C ALA A 1005 13.78 -31.35 -33.53
N VAL A 1006 13.49 -31.28 -32.23
CA VAL A 1006 14.11 -32.15 -31.21
C VAL A 1006 13.66 -33.60 -31.38
N SER A 1007 12.36 -33.83 -31.62
CA SER A 1007 11.80 -35.17 -31.84
C SER A 1007 12.40 -35.86 -33.07
N SER A 1008 12.64 -35.12 -34.16
CA SER A 1008 13.26 -35.68 -35.38
C SER A 1008 14.70 -36.16 -35.17
N ARG A 1009 15.46 -35.47 -34.30
CA ARG A 1009 16.84 -35.87 -33.92
C ARG A 1009 16.84 -37.06 -32.96
N LEU A 1010 15.88 -37.13 -32.05
CA LEU A 1010 15.68 -38.27 -31.15
C LEU A 1010 15.27 -39.53 -31.92
N SER A 1011 14.38 -39.42 -32.92
CA SER A 1011 13.91 -40.55 -33.73
C SER A 1011 14.94 -41.12 -34.70
N GLN A 1012 15.97 -40.34 -35.09
CA GLN A 1012 17.07 -40.84 -35.93
C GLN A 1012 17.92 -41.90 -35.21
N HIS A 1013 17.83 -41.99 -33.88
CA HIS A 1013 18.56 -42.95 -33.06
C HIS A 1013 17.84 -44.29 -32.92
N ASP A 1014 16.51 -44.33 -33.04
CA ASP A 1014 15.72 -45.58 -32.99
C ASP A 1014 15.97 -46.49 -34.22
N PHE A 1015 16.67 -45.99 -35.25
CA PHE A 1015 16.98 -46.71 -36.49
C PHE A 1015 18.46 -47.12 -36.62
N SER A 1016 19.34 -46.86 -35.64
CA SER A 1016 20.79 -47.16 -35.75
C SER A 1016 21.32 -48.19 -34.75
N GLU A 1017 20.48 -48.98 -34.09
CA GLU A 1017 20.93 -50.27 -33.56
C GLU A 1017 21.05 -51.23 -34.75
N GLU A 1018 22.29 -51.47 -35.21
CA GLU A 1018 22.57 -52.56 -36.14
C GLU A 1018 22.04 -53.88 -35.54
N PRO A 1019 21.29 -54.70 -36.31
CA PRO A 1019 20.96 -56.03 -35.84
C PRO A 1019 22.21 -56.90 -35.94
N ASP A 1020 22.78 -57.27 -34.80
CA ASP A 1020 23.70 -58.42 -34.72
C ASP A 1020 22.94 -59.68 -35.19
N PHE A 1021 23.05 -60.00 -36.48
CA PHE A 1021 22.68 -61.29 -37.04
C PHE A 1021 23.90 -62.23 -36.97
N LEU A 1022 23.66 -63.42 -36.42
CA LEU A 1022 24.46 -64.64 -36.65
C LEU A 1022 24.72 -64.90 -38.13
#